data_AF-A0A819Z7G6-F1
#
_entry.id   AF-A0A819Z7G6-F1
#
_cell.length_a   1.000
_cell.length_b   1.000
_cell.length_c   1.000
_cell.angle_alpha   90.00
_cell.angle_beta   90.00
_cell.angle_gamma   90.00
#
_symmetry.space_group_name_H-M   'P 1'
#
loop_
_entity.id
_entity.type
_entity.pdbx_description
1 polymer ?
#
loop_
_entity_poly.entity_id
_entity_poly.type
_entity_poly.pdbx_seq_one_letter_code
_entity_poly.pdbx_strand_id
1 'polypeptide(L)'
;MLNHKSIFCLVPRFLGAVMDALLTASPGSSLTVLDGSLQSNQIYQFIVHMENRKNSSIQVTGYVLVTVDDTHPQLIVIGCVISISCVPNLEYQFVNPTTQVALFILCVGTYNSTSSNSTQWTLFNNTILYENIWFFGTNTIVYTFLSAISTSALNFIINQPPANGPCSINPFDGTITTLFTIECPNWYDVDGIQDYSLYAWTTDISQRTIIAFSSEYNFQVRLPSADNETSLLNLIVYVRDLVGSVTQVNISSVNIIADLATINDLIDKITNSSSTITNNLIVRLLSSGNQNVVGQMIISLSQEFNQMSNENFDKAISNGIPAVDISVSLLGSQSLQQTSIPLNESALIDYNIELNSLANVRDYLVTFLTNLLITTSTSIILQASSLVQLTQITNQLTRNTLMLVSNRCYELSTALYAIFEKISYEDAQSASNQLFQCASNILNAVNGPLQGRTSTLDLDYSRANMVPTDYDTDLESAWSNLNLFSDGNDFSTTTIEKNRNIYYQKQLANQINSQVTQIISLLTSSLNIHLNIGQSSLMNTSQSFVSLETISIQSLKDRLVKQVQNAQFHIPSSFILNTTSNSSISLRSKIDPLASFGNFQNTNLSRSISLSIIDQNRNEVSFQAHQDNPIQLIIPRDPNVLIPSMYLQNVTSINSTLNNLLFNYHYINITSSLPISVHFEIHSLNTNLAYLFIYKFDQTPLLNSSINLIDGWTLFCPFNLTNDDIYRYFIDNQQTPGHQSLIFGIRELNSTEMNNYCLNNSSINTSLPITDESFTFTSNYELRIYTSGCYYLDANNNWKLDGLIVGSLTNLYETECLSTHLTSFAGG
;
A
#
# COMPACT_ATOMS: atom_id res chain seq x y z
N MET A 1 -18.89 11.78 37.72
CA MET A 1 -17.60 12.05 38.40
C MET A 1 -16.91 10.72 38.55
N LEU A 2 -16.18 10.33 37.51
CA LEU A 2 -15.53 9.04 37.37
C LEU A 2 -14.09 9.19 37.86
N ASN A 3 -13.73 8.41 38.87
CA ASN A 3 -12.37 8.31 39.38
C ASN A 3 -11.57 7.42 38.42
N HIS A 4 -10.71 8.03 37.61
CA HIS A 4 -9.53 7.33 37.11
C HIS A 4 -8.64 6.97 38.31
N LYS A 5 -8.02 5.78 38.27
CA LYS A 5 -7.10 5.29 39.28
C LYS A 5 -5.79 4.93 38.61
N SER A 6 -4.81 5.80 38.78
CA SER A 6 -3.39 5.55 38.54
C SER A 6 -2.67 5.63 39.90
N ILE A 7 -1.82 4.66 40.20
CA ILE A 7 -1.03 4.64 41.45
C ILE A 7 0.43 4.89 41.07
N PHE A 8 1.15 5.69 41.86
CA PHE A 8 2.58 5.92 41.67
C PHE A 8 3.38 5.27 42.82
N CYS A 9 4.38 4.46 42.49
CA CYS A 9 5.34 3.89 43.45
C CYS A 9 6.62 4.73 43.52
N LEU A 10 6.96 5.26 44.70
CA LEU A 10 8.23 5.93 44.96
C LEU A 10 9.27 4.95 45.53
N VAL A 11 10.34 4.70 44.77
CA VAL A 11 11.54 4.00 45.27
C VAL A 11 12.59 5.05 45.68
N PRO A 12 13.02 5.12 46.95
CA PRO A 12 14.02 6.10 47.36
C PRO A 12 15.41 5.68 46.85
N ARG A 13 15.83 6.26 45.73
CA ARG A 13 17.26 6.30 45.32
C ARG A 13 17.95 7.44 46.07
N PHE A 14 18.35 7.24 47.33
CA PHE A 14 19.48 7.98 47.96
C PHE A 14 19.71 7.43 49.38
N LEU A 15 20.59 6.43 49.51
CA LEU A 15 21.16 6.03 50.81
C LEU A 15 22.46 5.24 50.61
N GLY A 16 23.31 5.72 49.69
CA GLY A 16 24.58 5.06 49.35
C GLY A 16 25.74 5.28 50.33
N ALA A 17 25.55 6.00 51.45
CA ALA A 17 26.67 6.37 52.32
C ALA A 17 26.46 6.10 53.83
N VAL A 18 25.30 5.57 54.26
CA VAL A 18 25.03 5.30 55.69
C VAL A 18 24.71 3.82 55.95
N MET A 19 24.60 3.00 54.88
CA MET A 19 24.18 1.60 54.96
C MET A 19 25.31 0.58 55.17
N ASP A 20 26.55 1.00 55.42
CA ASP A 20 27.66 0.08 55.74
C ASP A 20 27.73 -0.34 57.22
N ALA A 21 26.86 0.20 58.07
CA ALA A 21 26.85 -0.14 59.49
C ALA A 21 25.43 -0.15 60.06
N LEU A 22 24.63 -1.18 59.77
CA LEU A 22 23.66 -1.82 60.69
C LEU A 22 22.77 -2.83 59.93
N LEU A 23 22.76 -4.06 60.43
CA LEU A 23 22.12 -5.26 59.89
C LEU A 23 20.61 -5.16 59.58
N THR A 24 20.23 -5.90 58.54
CA THR A 24 18.96 -6.66 58.33
C THR A 24 17.65 -5.97 58.76
N ALA A 25 17.04 -5.25 57.82
CA ALA A 25 15.63 -4.87 57.90
C ALA A 25 14.79 -5.80 56.99
N SER A 26 13.60 -6.19 57.47
CA SER A 26 12.58 -6.84 56.65
C SER A 26 12.08 -5.88 55.56
N PRO A 27 12.03 -6.27 54.27
CA PRO A 27 11.43 -5.45 53.23
C PRO A 27 9.90 -5.53 53.37
N GLY A 28 9.20 -4.42 53.60
CA GLY A 28 7.74 -4.49 53.75
C GLY A 28 6.98 -3.23 54.14
N SER A 29 7.46 -2.03 53.80
CA SER A 29 6.68 -0.80 53.99
C SER A 29 6.63 0.01 52.71
N SER A 30 5.45 0.01 52.07
CA SER A 30 5.11 0.89 50.95
C SER A 30 4.23 2.04 51.44
N LEU A 31 4.40 3.22 50.83
CA LEU A 31 3.52 4.36 50.98
C LEU A 31 2.76 4.52 49.67
N THR A 32 1.44 4.36 49.70
CA THR A 32 0.57 4.55 48.53
C THR A 32 -0.04 5.95 48.57
N VAL A 33 0.18 6.74 47.53
CA VAL A 33 -0.46 8.05 47.34
C VAL A 33 -1.56 7.90 46.31
N LEU A 34 -2.76 8.39 46.63
CA LEU A 34 -3.96 8.24 45.78
C LEU A 34 -3.99 9.30 44.66
N ASP A 35 -4.49 8.91 43.49
CA ASP A 35 -4.56 9.63 42.20
C ASP A 35 -5.25 11.01 42.22
N GLY A 36 -5.85 11.43 43.34
CA GLY A 36 -6.43 12.78 43.48
C GLY A 36 -5.46 13.84 44.03
N SER A 37 -4.23 13.46 44.38
CA SER A 37 -3.38 14.28 45.25
C SER A 37 -2.28 15.06 44.52
N LEU A 38 -1.98 14.71 43.27
CA LEU A 38 -0.85 15.23 42.48
C LEU A 38 -1.33 15.60 41.07
N GLN A 39 -0.85 16.73 40.53
CA GLN A 39 -1.14 17.25 39.19
C GLN A 39 0.02 16.94 38.24
N SER A 40 -0.27 16.67 36.96
CA SER A 40 0.74 16.41 35.94
C SER A 40 1.66 17.63 35.70
N ASN A 41 2.90 17.38 35.28
CA ASN A 41 3.97 18.37 35.04
C ASN A 41 4.34 19.24 36.25
N GLN A 42 4.10 18.77 37.48
CA GLN A 42 4.57 19.42 38.71
C GLN A 42 5.62 18.58 39.45
N ILE A 43 6.50 19.27 40.19
CA ILE A 43 7.50 18.65 41.06
C ILE A 43 6.98 18.67 42.50
N TYR A 44 6.84 17.49 43.11
CA TYR A 44 6.42 17.34 44.49
C TYR A 44 7.59 16.92 45.38
N GLN A 45 7.69 17.55 46.56
CA GLN A 45 8.71 17.24 47.56
C GLN A 45 8.06 16.51 48.74
N PHE A 46 8.51 15.28 49.00
CA PHE A 46 8.08 14.46 50.14
C PHE A 46 9.16 14.41 51.20
N ILE A 47 8.76 14.57 52.47
CA ILE A 47 9.65 14.44 53.62
C ILE A 47 9.47 13.03 54.19
N VAL A 48 10.54 12.26 54.24
CA VAL A 48 10.54 10.91 54.82
C VAL A 48 11.31 10.95 56.13
N HIS A 49 10.60 10.75 57.23
CA HIS A 49 11.19 10.66 58.56
C HIS A 49 11.25 9.20 59.00
N MET A 50 12.43 8.74 59.37
CA MET A 50 12.69 7.38 59.83
C MET A 50 13.25 7.42 61.24
N GLU A 51 12.65 6.66 62.14
CA GLU A 51 13.06 6.54 63.53
C GLU A 51 13.42 5.10 63.84
N ASN A 52 14.55 4.89 64.51
CA ASN A 52 14.98 3.54 64.88
C ASN A 52 14.05 2.98 65.98
N ARG A 53 13.36 1.87 65.66
CA ARG A 53 12.40 1.22 66.57
C ARG A 53 12.95 0.82 67.95
N LYS A 54 14.27 0.58 68.08
CA LYS A 54 14.89 0.21 69.35
C LYS A 54 15.53 1.39 70.07
N ASN A 55 15.75 2.51 69.39
CA ASN A 55 16.33 3.71 69.97
C ASN A 55 15.78 4.97 69.27
N SER A 56 14.76 5.58 69.87
CA SER A 56 14.07 6.78 69.36
C SER A 56 14.97 8.01 69.23
N SER A 57 16.16 8.00 69.83
CA SER A 57 17.14 9.07 69.65
C SER A 57 17.89 9.01 68.31
N ILE A 58 17.72 7.94 67.53
CA ILE A 58 18.28 7.80 66.18
C ILE A 58 17.16 8.03 65.18
N GLN A 59 17.14 9.25 64.63
CA GLN A 59 16.19 9.68 63.62
C GLN A 59 16.93 10.19 62.39
N VAL A 60 16.40 9.88 61.20
CA VAL A 60 16.90 10.36 59.92
C VAL A 60 15.74 10.94 59.14
N THR A 61 15.89 12.17 58.68
CA THR A 61 14.90 12.83 57.82
C THR A 61 15.53 13.04 56.44
N GLY A 62 14.89 12.52 55.40
CA GLY A 62 15.28 12.68 54.00
C GLY A 62 14.18 13.37 53.19
N TYR A 63 14.55 13.85 52.00
CA TYR A 63 13.63 14.46 51.05
C TYR A 63 13.65 13.68 49.74
N VAL A 64 12.47 13.48 49.14
CA VAL A 64 12.31 12.85 47.82
C VAL A 64 11.59 13.85 46.92
N LEU A 65 12.18 14.14 45.76
CA LEU A 65 11.57 14.97 44.72
C LEU A 65 10.99 14.06 43.63
N VAL A 66 9.78 14.38 43.18
CA VAL A 66 9.00 13.55 42.26
C VAL A 66 8.41 14.43 41.17
N THR A 67 8.78 14.16 39.93
CA THR A 67 8.19 14.74 38.71
C THR A 67 7.18 13.77 38.12
N VAL A 68 6.00 14.26 37.76
CA VAL A 68 4.96 13.50 37.05
C VAL A 68 4.99 13.94 35.58
N ASP A 69 5.54 13.10 34.69
CA ASP A 69 5.65 13.35 33.24
C ASP A 69 4.65 12.49 32.43
N ASP A 70 4.01 13.10 31.43
CA ASP A 70 3.01 12.48 30.53
C ASP A 70 3.62 11.70 29.34
N THR A 71 4.84 11.17 29.45
CA THR A 71 5.50 10.47 28.33
C THR A 71 5.67 8.97 28.58
N HIS A 72 4.88 8.16 27.84
CA HIS A 72 4.98 6.72 27.46
C HIS A 72 5.61 5.71 28.43
N PRO A 73 4.99 4.51 28.63
CA PRO A 73 5.07 3.44 27.60
C PRO A 73 3.91 2.39 27.52
N GLN A 74 3.66 1.82 26.33
CA GLN A 74 3.23 0.41 26.15
C GLN A 74 4.45 -0.47 25.84
N LEU A 75 5.45 -0.35 26.70
CA LEU A 75 6.70 -1.10 26.68
C LEU A 75 6.92 -1.55 28.12
N ILE A 76 6.68 -2.83 28.39
CA ILE A 76 6.93 -3.40 29.71
C ILE A 76 8.43 -3.67 29.81
N VAL A 77 9.18 -2.65 30.21
CA VAL A 77 10.63 -2.77 30.41
C VAL A 77 10.89 -3.38 31.78
N ILE A 78 11.39 -4.61 31.81
CA ILE A 78 11.93 -5.22 33.04
C ILE A 78 13.39 -4.79 33.16
N GLY A 79 13.67 -3.79 34.00
CA GLY A 79 15.03 -3.40 34.34
C GLY A 79 15.57 -4.23 35.51
N CYS A 80 16.61 -5.03 35.28
CA CYS A 80 17.36 -5.68 36.36
C CYS A 80 18.60 -4.84 36.69
N VAL A 81 18.68 -4.35 37.93
CA VAL A 81 19.85 -3.66 38.47
C VAL A 81 20.52 -4.60 39.49
N ILE A 82 21.72 -5.08 39.16
CA ILE A 82 22.74 -5.69 40.03
C ILE A 82 22.25 -6.86 40.92
N SER A 83 22.69 -8.08 40.55
CA SER A 83 22.83 -9.35 41.30
C SER A 83 21.85 -9.80 42.41
N ILE A 84 20.81 -9.06 42.81
CA ILE A 84 19.92 -9.51 43.91
C ILE A 84 18.46 -9.04 43.80
N SER A 85 18.09 -8.16 42.87
CA SER A 85 16.74 -7.59 42.89
C SER A 85 16.26 -7.11 41.52
N CYS A 86 15.61 -7.99 40.77
CA CYS A 86 14.63 -7.57 39.78
C CYS A 86 13.35 -7.22 40.57
N VAL A 87 12.96 -5.93 40.60
CA VAL A 87 11.78 -5.49 41.34
C VAL A 87 10.55 -5.79 40.47
N PRO A 88 9.60 -6.63 40.92
CA PRO A 88 8.35 -6.83 40.18
C PRO A 88 7.59 -5.51 40.14
N ASN A 89 7.08 -5.14 38.98
CA ASN A 89 6.05 -4.12 38.92
C ASN A 89 4.80 -4.76 39.52
N LEU A 90 4.36 -4.30 40.70
CA LEU A 90 3.20 -4.85 41.42
C LEU A 90 1.86 -4.39 40.84
N GLU A 91 1.89 -3.64 39.73
CA GLU A 91 0.72 -3.11 39.04
C GLU A 91 0.29 -4.07 37.92
N TYR A 92 -1.02 -4.32 37.85
CA TYR A 92 -1.64 -5.11 36.79
C TYR A 92 -1.73 -4.26 35.52
N GLN A 93 -1.48 -4.87 34.37
CA GLN A 93 -1.77 -4.25 33.08
C GLN A 93 -2.99 -4.90 32.45
N PHE A 94 -3.98 -4.09 32.07
CA PHE A 94 -5.11 -4.53 31.27
C PHE A 94 -4.64 -4.73 29.83
N VAL A 95 -4.88 -5.92 29.30
CA VAL A 95 -4.51 -6.29 27.93
C VAL A 95 -5.74 -6.83 27.25
N ASN A 96 -6.07 -6.31 26.08
CA ASN A 96 -7.14 -6.87 25.27
C ASN A 96 -6.71 -8.28 24.80
N PRO A 97 -7.61 -9.29 24.81
CA PRO A 97 -7.31 -10.65 24.34
C PRO A 97 -6.55 -10.75 23.01
N THR A 98 -6.75 -9.80 22.10
CA THR A 98 -6.11 -9.77 20.77
C THR A 98 -4.76 -9.05 20.75
N THR A 99 -4.40 -8.30 21.80
CA THR A 99 -3.15 -7.54 21.88
C THR A 99 -1.96 -8.46 22.10
N GLN A 100 -1.01 -8.41 21.17
CA GLN A 100 0.25 -9.16 21.31
C GLN A 100 1.21 -8.39 22.22
N VAL A 101 1.64 -9.01 23.31
CA VAL A 101 2.58 -8.41 24.28
C VAL A 101 3.99 -8.94 24.02
N ALA A 102 4.95 -8.03 23.74
CA ALA A 102 6.36 -8.38 23.69
C ALA A 102 7.05 -8.11 25.04
N LEU A 103 7.82 -9.08 25.51
CA LEU A 103 8.56 -9.00 26.78
C LEU A 103 10.06 -8.89 26.49
N PHE A 104 10.68 -7.81 26.97
CA PHE A 104 12.12 -7.58 26.81
C PHE A 104 12.83 -7.53 28.17
N ILE A 105 14.03 -8.12 28.23
CA ILE A 105 14.88 -8.12 29.42
C ILE A 105 16.12 -7.26 29.14
N LEU A 106 16.35 -6.24 29.96
CA LEU A 106 17.56 -5.42 29.95
C LEU A 106 18.39 -5.69 31.21
N CYS A 107 19.53 -6.35 31.03
CA CYS A 107 20.52 -6.55 32.10
C CYS A 107 21.40 -5.31 32.22
N VAL A 108 21.22 -4.50 33.26
CA VAL A 108 22.02 -3.29 33.49
C VAL A 108 23.11 -3.60 34.52
N GLY A 109 24.33 -3.82 34.05
CA GLY A 109 25.51 -4.01 34.89
C GLY A 109 26.76 -4.42 34.11
N THR A 110 27.90 -3.81 34.43
CA THR A 110 29.20 -4.12 33.84
C THR A 110 29.70 -5.49 34.31
N TYR A 111 29.47 -6.54 33.53
CA TYR A 111 30.22 -7.79 33.64
C TYR A 111 30.86 -8.12 32.30
N ASN A 112 32.20 -8.04 32.27
CA ASN A 112 33.01 -8.74 31.28
C ASN A 112 32.89 -10.24 31.57
N SER A 113 31.86 -10.91 31.08
CA SER A 113 31.78 -12.37 31.15
C SER A 113 31.36 -12.95 29.80
N THR A 114 32.29 -13.66 29.19
CA THR A 114 32.19 -14.51 28.00
C THR A 114 31.33 -15.77 28.20
N SER A 115 30.44 -15.79 29.19
CA SER A 115 29.56 -16.92 29.48
C SER A 115 28.16 -16.68 28.91
N SER A 116 27.68 -17.61 28.10
CA SER A 116 26.32 -17.66 27.57
C SER A 116 25.29 -17.60 28.70
N ASN A 117 24.67 -16.44 28.89
CA ASN A 117 23.53 -16.28 29.79
C ASN A 117 22.30 -16.93 29.13
N SER A 118 21.77 -18.00 29.72
CA SER A 118 20.50 -18.60 29.29
C SER A 118 19.34 -17.96 30.04
N THR A 119 18.47 -17.25 29.34
CA THR A 119 17.16 -16.82 29.84
C THR A 119 16.13 -17.90 29.58
N GLN A 120 15.43 -18.37 30.62
CA GLN A 120 14.37 -19.36 30.49
C GLN A 120 13.01 -18.74 30.84
N TRP A 121 12.13 -18.64 29.85
CA TRP A 121 10.72 -18.31 30.05
C TRP A 121 9.98 -19.60 30.39
N THR A 122 9.30 -19.65 31.53
CA THR A 122 8.48 -20.82 31.89
C THR A 122 7.07 -20.35 32.18
N LEU A 123 6.11 -20.81 31.36
CA LEU A 123 4.69 -20.54 31.52
C LEU A 123 4.11 -21.59 32.47
N PHE A 124 3.63 -21.17 33.64
CA PHE A 124 2.98 -22.08 34.59
C PHE A 124 1.47 -21.85 34.61
N ASN A 125 0.70 -22.92 34.36
CA ASN A 125 -0.75 -22.93 34.45
C ASN A 125 -1.13 -23.62 35.76
N ASN A 126 -1.58 -22.90 36.79
CA ASN A 126 -2.02 -23.54 38.03
C ASN A 126 -3.37 -23.00 38.52
N THR A 127 -4.41 -23.79 38.26
CA THR A 127 -5.83 -23.52 38.47
C THR A 127 -6.38 -24.37 39.61
N ILE A 128 -6.14 -24.06 40.90
CA ILE A 128 -6.75 -24.86 41.99
C ILE A 128 -7.28 -24.07 43.22
N LEU A 129 -7.02 -22.77 43.44
CA LEU A 129 -7.35 -22.16 44.77
C LEU A 129 -8.30 -20.96 44.83
N TYR A 130 -8.85 -20.44 43.72
CA TYR A 130 -9.86 -19.36 43.79
C TYR A 130 -11.01 -19.61 42.82
N GLU A 131 -12.20 -19.89 43.36
CA GLU A 131 -13.38 -20.33 42.62
C GLU A 131 -14.06 -19.27 41.72
N ASN A 132 -13.52 -18.06 41.54
CA ASN A 132 -14.20 -17.02 40.75
C ASN A 132 -13.29 -16.00 40.04
N ILE A 133 -12.06 -16.35 39.66
CA ILE A 133 -11.21 -15.44 38.87
C ILE A 133 -10.49 -16.24 37.78
N TRP A 134 -10.91 -16.04 36.53
CA TRP A 134 -10.26 -16.62 35.36
C TRP A 134 -8.98 -15.82 35.11
N PHE A 135 -7.86 -16.46 35.42
CA PHE A 135 -6.58 -15.87 35.76
C PHE A 135 -5.49 -16.38 34.81
N PHE A 136 -4.68 -15.50 34.24
CA PHE A 136 -3.39 -15.84 33.63
C PHE A 136 -2.24 -15.17 34.42
N GLY A 137 -1.60 -15.95 35.29
CA GLY A 137 -0.23 -15.74 35.77
C GLY A 137 -0.03 -14.85 37.00
N THR A 138 0.28 -15.48 38.14
CA THR A 138 1.17 -14.91 39.17
C THR A 138 2.48 -15.64 38.95
N ASN A 139 3.21 -15.24 37.91
CA ASN A 139 4.39 -15.97 37.47
C ASN A 139 5.63 -15.36 38.12
N THR A 140 6.29 -16.08 39.03
CA THR A 140 7.66 -15.77 39.41
C THR A 140 8.60 -16.19 38.28
N ILE A 141 9.17 -15.24 37.54
CA ILE A 141 10.33 -15.44 36.65
C ILE A 141 11.53 -15.72 37.56
N VAL A 142 12.31 -16.78 37.32
CA VAL A 142 13.51 -17.13 38.11
C VAL A 142 14.76 -16.89 37.28
N TYR A 143 15.54 -15.86 37.61
CA TYR A 143 16.88 -15.59 37.12
C TYR A 143 17.89 -16.45 37.88
N THR A 144 18.79 -17.15 37.19
CA THR A 144 19.93 -17.83 37.80
C THR A 144 21.22 -17.18 37.27
N PHE A 145 21.88 -16.38 38.10
CA PHE A 145 23.25 -15.95 37.90
C PHE A 145 24.17 -16.95 38.58
N LEU A 146 25.39 -17.15 38.05
CA LEU A 146 26.43 -18.04 38.61
C LEU A 146 26.77 -17.76 40.09
N SER A 147 26.26 -16.67 40.68
CA SER A 147 26.36 -16.34 42.10
C SER A 147 25.06 -15.90 42.79
N ALA A 148 23.89 -15.83 42.11
CA ALA A 148 22.63 -15.39 42.74
C ALA A 148 21.39 -15.77 41.92
N ILE A 149 20.30 -16.18 42.59
CA ILE A 149 18.99 -16.37 41.96
C ILE A 149 18.15 -15.12 42.24
N SER A 150 17.69 -14.39 41.21
CA SER A 150 16.72 -13.29 41.37
C SER A 150 15.37 -13.73 40.81
N THR A 151 14.24 -13.17 41.26
CA THR A 151 12.94 -13.47 40.66
C THR A 151 12.10 -12.21 40.46
N SER A 152 11.41 -12.07 39.33
CA SER A 152 10.44 -10.98 39.10
C SER A 152 9.14 -11.49 38.49
N ALA A 153 8.01 -10.84 38.72
CA ALA A 153 6.72 -11.23 38.17
C ALA A 153 6.07 -10.06 37.43
N LEU A 154 5.33 -10.37 36.37
CA LEU A 154 4.45 -9.47 35.64
C LEU A 154 3.05 -10.06 35.67
N ASN A 155 2.06 -9.24 36.02
CA ASN A 155 0.67 -9.65 36.12
C ASN A 155 -0.16 -8.96 35.03
N PHE A 156 -0.87 -9.76 34.24
CA PHE A 156 -1.80 -9.28 33.21
C PHE A 156 -3.24 -9.56 33.61
N ILE A 157 -4.15 -8.62 33.34
CA ILE A 157 -5.59 -8.86 33.38
C ILE A 157 -6.08 -8.82 31.93
N ILE A 158 -6.54 -9.96 31.43
CA ILE A 158 -7.15 -10.04 30.11
C ILE A 158 -8.58 -9.54 30.20
N ASN A 159 -8.88 -8.47 29.47
CA ASN A 159 -10.23 -7.95 29.42
C ASN A 159 -11.20 -9.01 28.86
N GLN A 160 -12.35 -9.21 29.50
CA GLN A 160 -13.34 -10.16 29.00
C GLN A 160 -14.22 -9.45 27.98
N PRO A 161 -14.60 -10.12 26.89
CA PRO A 161 -15.53 -9.52 25.94
C PRO A 161 -16.95 -9.48 26.51
N PRO A 162 -17.80 -8.55 26.06
CA PRO A 162 -19.22 -8.51 26.42
C PRO A 162 -19.91 -9.86 26.25
N ALA A 163 -20.90 -10.17 27.10
CA ALA A 163 -21.61 -11.46 27.05
C ALA A 163 -23.12 -11.35 27.25
N ASN A 164 -23.81 -12.48 27.02
CA ASN A 164 -25.20 -12.78 27.40
C ASN A 164 -26.36 -12.09 26.64
N GLY A 165 -26.08 -11.31 25.59
CA GLY A 165 -27.14 -10.69 24.76
C GLY A 165 -27.35 -11.40 23.41
N PRO A 166 -28.59 -11.54 22.90
CA PRO A 166 -28.82 -11.80 21.49
C PRO A 166 -28.79 -10.50 20.68
N CYS A 167 -28.69 -10.60 19.35
CA CYS A 167 -28.97 -9.51 18.42
C CYS A 167 -29.97 -9.99 17.36
N SER A 168 -30.83 -9.09 16.89
CA SER A 168 -31.84 -9.40 15.86
C SER A 168 -32.11 -8.21 14.94
N ILE A 169 -32.69 -8.47 13.77
CA ILE A 169 -33.07 -7.48 12.76
C ILE A 169 -34.52 -7.69 12.33
N ASN A 170 -35.24 -6.60 12.06
CA ASN A 170 -36.57 -6.60 11.45
C ASN A 170 -36.82 -5.32 10.65
N PRO A 171 -37.50 -5.35 9.47
CA PRO A 171 -37.99 -6.53 8.74
C PRO A 171 -36.87 -7.37 8.09
N PHE A 172 -37.22 -8.50 7.46
CA PHE A 172 -36.25 -9.34 6.73
C PHE A 172 -36.15 -9.02 5.23
N ASP A 173 -37.11 -8.26 4.71
CA ASP A 173 -37.20 -7.87 3.30
C ASP A 173 -37.34 -6.35 3.20
N GLY A 174 -36.70 -5.75 2.19
CA GLY A 174 -36.88 -4.34 1.89
C GLY A 174 -36.07 -3.86 0.69
N THR A 175 -35.95 -2.54 0.56
CA THR A 175 -35.10 -1.87 -0.41
C THR A 175 -34.05 -1.01 0.30
N ILE A 176 -33.16 -0.39 -0.46
CA ILE A 176 -32.13 0.52 0.07
C ILE A 176 -32.70 1.73 0.86
N THR A 177 -34.01 2.01 0.74
CA THR A 177 -34.67 3.09 1.50
C THR A 177 -35.47 2.59 2.70
N THR A 178 -35.70 1.28 2.81
CA THR A 178 -36.41 0.63 3.92
C THR A 178 -35.64 0.80 5.22
N LEU A 179 -36.36 1.10 6.30
CA LEU A 179 -35.81 1.28 7.63
C LEU A 179 -35.85 -0.06 8.37
N PHE A 180 -34.68 -0.55 8.77
CA PHE A 180 -34.50 -1.76 9.55
C PHE A 180 -34.19 -1.40 10.99
N THR A 181 -34.75 -2.14 11.93
CA THR A 181 -34.45 -2.00 13.36
C THR A 181 -33.52 -3.12 13.78
N ILE A 182 -32.38 -2.76 14.38
CA ILE A 182 -31.46 -3.68 15.05
C ILE A 182 -31.72 -3.61 16.55
N GLU A 183 -31.90 -4.76 17.19
CA GLU A 183 -32.06 -4.87 18.64
C GLU A 183 -31.08 -5.88 19.23
N CYS A 184 -30.23 -5.41 20.14
CA CYS A 184 -29.27 -6.22 20.89
C CYS A 184 -29.52 -6.13 22.41
N PRO A 185 -30.62 -6.64 22.95
CA PRO A 185 -30.93 -6.50 24.37
C PRO A 185 -30.00 -7.35 25.27
N ASN A 186 -29.90 -6.97 26.54
CA ASN A 186 -29.28 -7.77 27.62
C ASN A 186 -27.77 -8.06 27.48
N TRP A 187 -27.04 -7.31 26.66
CA TRP A 187 -25.58 -7.34 26.70
C TRP A 187 -25.06 -6.78 28.02
N TYR A 188 -24.12 -7.49 28.62
CA TYR A 188 -23.50 -7.11 29.87
C TYR A 188 -21.99 -7.27 29.79
N ASP A 189 -21.30 -6.26 30.27
CA ASP A 189 -19.88 -6.28 30.59
C ASP A 189 -19.66 -5.57 31.93
N VAL A 190 -18.65 -5.99 32.70
CA VAL A 190 -18.32 -5.39 34.00
C VAL A 190 -17.86 -3.94 33.82
N ASP A 191 -17.16 -3.66 32.73
CA ASP A 191 -16.65 -2.34 32.40
C ASP A 191 -17.68 -1.54 31.58
N GLY A 192 -18.80 -2.15 31.21
CA GLY A 192 -19.91 -1.52 30.47
C GLY A 192 -19.72 -1.56 28.95
N ILE A 193 -20.82 -1.34 28.23
CA ILE A 193 -20.85 -1.37 26.76
C ILE A 193 -20.55 0.02 26.21
N GLN A 194 -19.60 0.10 25.28
CA GLN A 194 -19.22 1.32 24.57
C GLN A 194 -20.15 1.59 23.38
N ASP A 195 -20.22 0.62 22.46
CA ASP A 195 -20.96 0.78 21.20
C ASP A 195 -21.32 -0.57 20.55
N TYR A 196 -22.24 -0.45 19.59
CA TYR A 196 -22.70 -1.48 18.68
C TYR A 196 -22.37 -1.04 17.26
N SER A 197 -21.61 -1.85 16.53
CA SER A 197 -21.22 -1.56 15.15
C SER A 197 -21.76 -2.63 14.21
N LEU A 198 -22.52 -2.23 13.19
CA LEU A 198 -23.12 -3.12 12.20
C LEU A 198 -22.26 -3.20 10.94
N TYR A 199 -21.92 -4.42 10.52
CA TYR A 199 -21.21 -4.70 9.28
C TYR A 199 -22.06 -5.58 8.36
N ALA A 200 -21.89 -5.39 7.05
CA ALA A 200 -22.57 -6.16 6.02
C ALA A 200 -21.61 -6.69 4.95
N TRP A 201 -21.92 -7.85 4.39
CA TRP A 201 -21.22 -8.44 3.24
C TRP A 201 -22.15 -9.31 2.41
N THR A 202 -21.77 -9.60 1.18
CA THR A 202 -22.53 -10.47 0.26
C THR A 202 -21.93 -11.89 0.26
N THR A 203 -20.83 -12.09 -0.44
CA THR A 203 -20.21 -13.40 -0.66
C THR A 203 -19.02 -13.66 0.28
N ASP A 204 -18.11 -12.70 0.40
CA ASP A 204 -16.89 -12.82 1.20
C ASP A 204 -16.91 -11.95 2.47
N ILE A 205 -16.83 -12.60 3.64
CA ILE A 205 -16.76 -11.92 4.96
C ILE A 205 -15.50 -11.06 5.14
N SER A 206 -14.44 -11.33 4.36
CA SER A 206 -13.22 -10.52 4.35
C SER A 206 -13.47 -9.11 3.79
N GLN A 207 -14.48 -8.96 2.93
CA GLN A 207 -14.88 -7.69 2.29
C GLN A 207 -16.02 -6.97 3.01
N ARG A 208 -16.32 -7.36 4.26
CA ARG A 208 -17.38 -6.72 5.03
C ARG A 208 -17.15 -5.22 5.18
N THR A 209 -18.23 -4.45 5.04
CA THR A 209 -18.22 -2.99 5.13
C THR A 209 -19.04 -2.56 6.35
N ILE A 210 -18.55 -1.58 7.11
CA ILE A 210 -19.33 -0.99 8.20
C ILE A 210 -20.51 -0.20 7.62
N ILE A 211 -21.69 -0.37 8.19
CA ILE A 211 -22.92 0.29 7.74
C ILE A 211 -23.35 1.37 8.73
N ALA A 212 -23.27 1.08 10.03
CA ALA A 212 -23.72 1.99 11.06
C ALA A 212 -23.04 1.68 12.40
N PHE A 213 -23.09 2.64 13.32
CA PHE A 213 -22.75 2.40 14.71
C PHE A 213 -23.68 3.18 15.66
N SER A 214 -23.82 2.69 16.89
CA SER A 214 -24.71 3.26 17.90
C SER A 214 -24.17 2.99 19.30
N SER A 215 -24.34 3.94 20.23
CA SER A 215 -24.13 3.69 21.66
C SER A 215 -25.33 2.99 22.32
N GLU A 216 -26.48 3.02 21.66
CA GLU A 216 -27.73 2.40 22.11
C GLU A 216 -27.90 1.01 21.47
N TYR A 217 -28.43 0.07 22.24
CA TYR A 217 -28.67 -1.31 21.81
C TYR A 217 -29.83 -1.46 20.81
N ASN A 218 -30.65 -0.41 20.65
CA ASN A 218 -31.75 -0.34 19.69
C ASN A 218 -31.52 0.84 18.75
N PHE A 219 -31.35 0.57 17.46
CA PHE A 219 -31.09 1.60 16.47
C PHE A 219 -31.62 1.22 15.08
N GLN A 220 -31.82 2.24 14.25
CA GLN A 220 -32.39 2.10 12.91
C GLN A 220 -31.32 2.29 11.84
N VAL A 221 -31.38 1.45 10.81
CA VAL A 221 -30.41 1.43 9.70
C VAL A 221 -31.12 1.27 8.35
N ARG A 222 -30.46 1.75 7.30
CA ARG A 222 -30.72 1.40 5.91
C ARG A 222 -29.57 0.56 5.41
N LEU A 223 -29.87 -0.43 4.59
CA LEU A 223 -28.91 -1.44 4.17
C LEU A 223 -28.61 -1.31 2.68
N PRO A 224 -27.41 -1.70 2.23
CA PRO A 224 -27.13 -1.88 0.81
C PRO A 224 -27.95 -3.02 0.23
N SER A 225 -28.13 -2.99 -1.07
CA SER A 225 -28.69 -4.09 -1.87
C SER A 225 -27.85 -5.35 -1.72
N ALA A 226 -28.51 -6.50 -1.83
CA ALA A 226 -27.84 -7.78 -1.90
C ALA A 226 -27.28 -8.01 -3.32
N ASP A 227 -26.29 -8.90 -3.42
CA ASP A 227 -25.77 -9.35 -4.71
C ASP A 227 -26.84 -10.12 -5.49
N ASN A 228 -26.84 -9.95 -6.82
CA ASN A 228 -27.74 -10.62 -7.75
C ASN A 228 -27.62 -12.15 -7.68
N GLU A 229 -26.45 -12.69 -7.31
CA GLU A 229 -26.23 -14.14 -7.23
C GLU A 229 -26.87 -14.79 -6.00
N THR A 230 -26.71 -14.18 -4.82
CA THR A 230 -27.16 -14.76 -3.55
C THR A 230 -28.53 -14.25 -3.10
N SER A 231 -28.94 -13.07 -3.59
CA SER A 231 -30.14 -12.34 -3.14
C SER A 231 -30.20 -12.12 -1.62
N LEU A 232 -29.08 -12.30 -0.91
CA LEU A 232 -29.00 -12.23 0.55
C LEU A 232 -27.82 -11.36 0.97
N LEU A 233 -28.11 -10.41 1.86
CA LEU A 233 -27.12 -9.62 2.55
C LEU A 233 -26.87 -10.22 3.93
N ASN A 234 -25.62 -10.60 4.19
CA ASN A 234 -25.20 -11.15 5.48
C ASN A 234 -24.78 -10.02 6.42
N LEU A 235 -25.10 -10.17 7.71
CA LEU A 235 -24.97 -9.12 8.70
C LEU A 235 -24.31 -9.64 10.00
N ILE A 236 -23.45 -8.81 10.58
CA ILE A 236 -22.80 -9.08 11.87
C ILE A 236 -22.76 -7.82 12.71
N VAL A 237 -23.08 -7.94 13.99
CA VAL A 237 -23.00 -6.85 14.97
C VAL A 237 -21.78 -7.09 15.86
N TYR A 238 -20.96 -6.06 16.01
CA TYR A 238 -19.84 -6.03 16.93
C TYR A 238 -20.29 -5.27 18.17
N VAL A 239 -20.29 -5.94 19.31
CA VAL A 239 -20.61 -5.35 20.62
C VAL A 239 -19.32 -5.11 21.35
N ARG A 240 -19.00 -3.85 21.63
CA ARG A 240 -17.73 -3.42 22.20
C ARG A 240 -17.90 -2.91 23.63
N ASP A 241 -16.99 -3.26 24.53
CA ASP A 241 -16.92 -2.68 25.88
C ASP A 241 -16.09 -1.37 25.94
N LEU A 242 -16.04 -0.72 27.10
CA LEU A 242 -15.27 0.52 27.31
C LEU A 242 -13.74 0.34 27.25
N VAL A 243 -13.23 -0.89 27.22
CA VAL A 243 -11.79 -1.23 27.23
C VAL A 243 -11.38 -1.87 25.89
N GLY A 244 -12.27 -1.85 24.90
CA GLY A 244 -12.03 -2.23 23.51
C GLY A 244 -12.16 -3.72 23.18
N SER A 245 -12.61 -4.59 24.09
CA SER A 245 -12.91 -5.99 23.74
C SER A 245 -14.24 -6.08 22.98
N VAL A 246 -14.31 -7.02 22.04
CA VAL A 246 -15.42 -7.11 21.09
C VAL A 246 -15.99 -8.52 21.03
N THR A 247 -17.32 -8.62 21.13
CA THR A 247 -18.07 -9.84 20.78
C THR A 247 -18.72 -9.68 19.41
N GLN A 248 -18.52 -10.67 18.54
CA GLN A 248 -19.12 -10.70 17.21
C GLN A 248 -20.39 -11.56 17.22
N VAL A 249 -21.49 -11.01 16.68
CA VAL A 249 -22.81 -11.63 16.73
C VAL A 249 -23.39 -11.68 15.32
N ASN A 250 -23.45 -12.88 14.75
CA ASN A 250 -24.14 -13.08 13.48
C ASN A 250 -25.65 -12.91 13.71
N ILE A 251 -26.28 -12.09 12.87
CA ILE A 251 -27.74 -11.94 12.84
C ILE A 251 -28.28 -12.50 11.53
N SER A 252 -29.59 -12.67 11.44
CA SER A 252 -30.24 -13.20 10.23
C SER A 252 -29.89 -12.37 8.99
N SER A 253 -29.57 -13.05 7.89
CA SER A 253 -29.43 -12.42 6.58
C SER A 253 -30.77 -11.86 6.11
N VAL A 254 -30.71 -10.80 5.30
CA VAL A 254 -31.90 -10.08 4.80
C VAL A 254 -31.86 -9.95 3.28
N ASN A 255 -33.03 -9.84 2.68
CA ASN A 255 -33.18 -9.65 1.25
C ASN A 255 -33.44 -8.16 0.95
N ILE A 256 -32.46 -7.52 0.31
CA ILE A 256 -32.51 -6.09 -0.02
C ILE A 256 -32.42 -5.93 -1.52
N ILE A 257 -33.47 -5.35 -2.10
CA ILE A 257 -33.55 -5.11 -3.54
C ILE A 257 -33.16 -3.65 -3.83
N ALA A 258 -32.38 -3.44 -4.88
CA ALA A 258 -32.09 -2.10 -5.39
C ALA A 258 -33.38 -1.40 -5.87
N ASP A 259 -33.55 -0.13 -5.48
CA ASP A 259 -34.64 0.70 -5.99
C ASP A 259 -34.20 1.42 -7.27
N LEU A 260 -34.05 0.64 -8.35
CA LEU A 260 -33.53 1.13 -9.64
C LEU A 260 -34.35 2.30 -10.20
N ALA A 261 -35.65 2.36 -9.93
CA ALA A 261 -36.49 3.48 -10.36
C ALA A 261 -36.10 4.78 -9.67
N THR A 262 -35.93 4.75 -8.33
CA THR A 262 -35.49 5.92 -7.56
C THR A 262 -34.03 6.30 -7.86
N ILE A 263 -33.17 5.33 -8.14
CA ILE A 263 -31.78 5.56 -8.54
C ILE A 263 -31.71 6.23 -9.92
N ASN A 264 -32.43 5.71 -10.91
CA ASN A 264 -32.46 6.30 -12.25
C ASN A 264 -33.08 7.72 -12.23
N ASP A 265 -34.13 7.95 -11.45
CA ASP A 265 -34.67 9.31 -11.23
C ASP A 265 -33.61 10.27 -10.65
N LEU A 266 -32.76 9.78 -9.74
CA LEU A 266 -31.65 10.58 -9.19
C LEU A 266 -30.62 10.91 -10.28
N ILE A 267 -30.19 9.91 -11.06
CA ILE A 267 -29.24 10.09 -12.17
C ILE A 267 -29.78 11.12 -13.17
N ASP A 268 -31.03 10.96 -13.60
CA ASP A 268 -31.68 11.83 -14.58
C ASP A 268 -31.80 13.28 -14.07
N LYS A 269 -32.18 13.46 -12.81
CA LYS A 269 -32.34 14.79 -12.21
C LYS A 269 -31.03 15.55 -12.05
N ILE A 270 -29.95 14.84 -11.69
CA ILE A 270 -28.61 15.42 -11.55
C ILE A 270 -28.04 15.73 -12.93
N THR A 271 -28.09 14.76 -13.86
CA THR A 271 -27.49 14.90 -15.19
C THR A 271 -28.18 16.02 -16.00
N ASN A 272 -29.50 16.15 -15.91
CA ASN A 272 -30.25 17.19 -16.62
C ASN A 272 -30.34 18.53 -15.86
N SER A 273 -29.57 18.71 -14.78
CA SER A 273 -29.52 19.96 -13.98
C SER A 273 -30.92 20.47 -13.57
N SER A 274 -31.79 19.56 -13.12
CA SER A 274 -33.16 19.94 -12.76
C SER A 274 -33.21 20.77 -11.47
N SER A 275 -33.95 21.88 -11.48
CA SER A 275 -34.08 22.80 -10.33
C SER A 275 -34.84 22.22 -9.13
N THR A 276 -35.29 20.96 -9.19
CA THR A 276 -36.13 20.27 -8.19
C THR A 276 -35.48 19.03 -7.56
N ILE A 277 -34.15 18.90 -7.63
CA ILE A 277 -33.37 17.81 -7.00
C ILE A 277 -33.71 17.62 -5.51
N THR A 278 -34.04 18.69 -4.79
CA THR A 278 -34.36 18.66 -3.34
C THR A 278 -35.57 17.80 -2.98
N ASN A 279 -36.46 17.49 -3.93
CA ASN A 279 -37.65 16.65 -3.68
C ASN A 279 -37.35 15.15 -3.74
N ASN A 280 -36.18 14.73 -4.23
CA ASN A 280 -35.81 13.33 -4.27
C ASN A 280 -35.57 12.79 -2.84
N LEU A 281 -36.09 11.60 -2.54
CA LEU A 281 -36.03 10.99 -1.20
C LEU A 281 -34.58 10.79 -0.74
N ILE A 282 -33.70 10.32 -1.62
CA ILE A 282 -32.29 10.07 -1.32
C ILE A 282 -31.60 11.38 -0.95
N VAL A 283 -31.84 12.45 -1.72
CA VAL A 283 -31.25 13.78 -1.43
C VAL A 283 -31.69 14.29 -0.07
N ARG A 284 -32.95 14.09 0.32
CA ARG A 284 -33.45 14.46 1.66
C ARG A 284 -32.78 13.67 2.78
N LEU A 285 -32.51 12.39 2.58
CA LEU A 285 -31.80 11.54 3.54
C LEU A 285 -30.34 11.99 3.68
N LEU A 286 -29.65 12.25 2.57
CA LEU A 286 -28.29 12.77 2.55
C LEU A 286 -28.19 14.15 3.23
N SER A 287 -29.18 15.01 3.02
CA SER A 287 -29.26 16.34 3.65
C SER A 287 -29.54 16.31 5.15
N SER A 288 -29.74 15.14 5.77
CA SER A 288 -29.95 15.02 7.22
C SER A 288 -28.72 15.42 8.04
N GLY A 289 -27.52 15.35 7.46
CA GLY A 289 -26.25 15.59 8.18
C GLY A 289 -25.91 14.52 9.22
N ASN A 290 -26.74 13.48 9.38
CA ASN A 290 -26.47 12.37 10.27
C ASN A 290 -25.47 11.41 9.62
N GLN A 291 -24.32 11.19 10.25
CA GLN A 291 -23.24 10.37 9.69
C GLN A 291 -23.64 8.94 9.34
N ASN A 292 -24.47 8.29 10.17
CA ASN A 292 -24.97 6.95 9.88
C ASN A 292 -25.85 6.98 8.63
N VAL A 293 -26.80 7.92 8.56
CA VAL A 293 -27.71 8.02 7.41
C VAL A 293 -26.95 8.35 6.13
N VAL A 294 -26.03 9.34 6.17
CA VAL A 294 -25.22 9.71 5.02
C VAL A 294 -24.31 8.55 4.60
N GLY A 295 -23.62 7.92 5.56
CA GLY A 295 -22.74 6.78 5.30
C GLY A 295 -23.47 5.60 4.67
N GLN A 296 -24.62 5.21 5.22
CA GLN A 296 -25.51 4.17 4.67
C GLN A 296 -25.90 4.48 3.23
N MET A 297 -26.44 5.67 2.97
CA MET A 297 -26.92 6.03 1.64
C MET A 297 -25.79 6.10 0.61
N ILE A 298 -24.63 6.66 0.97
CA ILE A 298 -23.47 6.74 0.07
C ILE A 298 -22.93 5.34 -0.23
N ILE A 299 -22.81 4.45 0.76
CA ILE A 299 -22.35 3.08 0.56
C ILE A 299 -23.32 2.34 -0.37
N SER A 300 -24.62 2.34 -0.07
CA SER A 300 -25.62 1.65 -0.89
C SER A 300 -25.65 2.16 -2.34
N LEU A 301 -25.66 3.47 -2.54
CA LEU A 301 -25.68 4.05 -3.88
C LEU A 301 -24.39 3.79 -4.65
N SER A 302 -23.23 3.93 -3.99
CA SER A 302 -21.95 3.74 -4.66
C SER A 302 -21.78 2.30 -5.11
N GLN A 303 -22.22 1.32 -4.30
CA GLN A 303 -22.20 -0.09 -4.70
C GLN A 303 -23.02 -0.35 -5.97
N GLU A 304 -24.24 0.20 -6.05
CA GLU A 304 -25.07 0.13 -7.26
C GLU A 304 -24.39 0.79 -8.46
N PHE A 305 -23.82 1.98 -8.30
CA PHE A 305 -23.11 2.64 -9.39
C PHE A 305 -21.84 1.92 -9.80
N ASN A 306 -21.14 1.28 -8.87
CA ASN A 306 -19.95 0.48 -9.16
C ASN A 306 -20.34 -0.77 -9.96
N GLN A 307 -21.47 -1.41 -9.64
CA GLN A 307 -22.02 -2.50 -10.43
C GLN A 307 -22.38 -2.04 -11.85
N MET A 308 -23.16 -0.97 -11.99
CA MET A 308 -23.51 -0.40 -13.31
C MET A 308 -22.26 -0.08 -14.14
N SER A 309 -21.20 0.42 -13.49
CA SER A 309 -19.93 0.76 -14.16
C SER A 309 -19.21 -0.47 -14.68
N ASN A 310 -19.21 -1.58 -13.92
CA ASN A 310 -18.62 -2.84 -14.35
C ASN A 310 -19.39 -3.43 -15.55
N GLU A 311 -20.72 -3.39 -15.51
CA GLU A 311 -21.56 -3.84 -16.64
C GLU A 311 -21.31 -3.00 -17.91
N ASN A 312 -21.19 -1.68 -17.77
CA ASN A 312 -20.86 -0.79 -18.89
C ASN A 312 -19.44 -1.03 -19.44
N PHE A 313 -18.48 -1.35 -18.56
CA PHE A 313 -17.12 -1.72 -18.94
C PHE A 313 -17.08 -3.05 -19.73
N ASP A 314 -17.77 -4.09 -19.26
CA ASP A 314 -17.85 -5.38 -19.95
C ASP A 314 -18.52 -5.22 -21.32
N LYS A 315 -19.59 -4.42 -21.40
CA LYS A 315 -20.25 -4.05 -22.65
C LYS A 315 -19.29 -3.32 -23.60
N ALA A 316 -18.51 -2.36 -23.11
CA ALA A 316 -17.51 -1.65 -23.91
C ALA A 316 -16.45 -2.59 -24.51
N ILE A 317 -15.92 -3.51 -23.71
CA ILE A 317 -14.98 -4.53 -24.18
C ILE A 317 -15.62 -5.44 -25.23
N SER A 318 -16.83 -5.92 -24.97
CA SER A 318 -17.56 -6.80 -25.91
C SER A 318 -17.83 -6.12 -27.27
N ASN A 319 -17.89 -4.78 -27.27
CA ASN A 319 -18.07 -3.96 -28.47
C ASN A 319 -16.76 -3.55 -29.17
N GLY A 320 -15.62 -4.09 -28.74
CA GLY A 320 -14.33 -3.93 -29.39
C GLY A 320 -13.45 -2.80 -28.85
N ILE A 321 -13.70 -2.31 -27.64
CA ILE A 321 -12.83 -1.32 -26.99
C ILE A 321 -11.77 -2.05 -26.15
N PRO A 322 -10.47 -1.83 -26.39
CA PRO A 322 -9.43 -2.42 -25.56
C PRO A 322 -9.51 -1.96 -24.10
N ALA A 323 -9.34 -2.89 -23.16
CA ALA A 323 -9.45 -2.58 -21.72
C ALA A 323 -8.32 -1.66 -21.25
N VAL A 324 -7.15 -1.76 -21.89
CA VAL A 324 -5.97 -0.94 -21.61
C VAL A 324 -6.22 0.56 -21.86
N ASP A 325 -7.14 0.90 -22.77
CA ASP A 325 -7.41 2.29 -23.17
C ASP A 325 -8.41 3.00 -22.25
N ILE A 326 -9.23 2.25 -21.52
CA ILE A 326 -10.35 2.80 -20.72
C ILE A 326 -10.25 2.50 -19.22
N SER A 327 -9.31 1.65 -18.80
CA SER A 327 -9.17 1.23 -17.40
C SER A 327 -7.73 0.91 -17.00
N VAL A 328 -7.48 0.99 -15.69
CA VAL A 328 -6.31 0.44 -15.01
C VAL A 328 -6.77 -0.82 -14.28
N SER A 329 -6.10 -1.94 -14.49
CA SER A 329 -6.52 -3.20 -13.84
C SER A 329 -6.28 -3.16 -12.33
N LEU A 330 -7.12 -3.86 -11.57
CA LEU A 330 -6.94 -4.05 -10.13
C LEU A 330 -5.67 -4.87 -9.80
N LEU A 331 -5.17 -4.76 -8.57
CA LEU A 331 -4.14 -5.67 -8.07
C LEU A 331 -4.73 -7.07 -7.92
N GLY A 332 -3.97 -8.08 -8.37
CA GLY A 332 -4.37 -9.48 -8.37
C GLY A 332 -5.25 -9.92 -9.56
N SER A 333 -5.65 -9.01 -10.45
CA SER A 333 -6.45 -9.37 -11.63
C SER A 333 -5.63 -10.16 -12.66
N GLN A 334 -6.31 -11.03 -13.40
CA GLN A 334 -5.76 -11.71 -14.57
C GLN A 334 -5.93 -10.86 -15.83
N SER A 335 -5.14 -11.17 -16.86
CA SER A 335 -5.24 -10.51 -18.16
C SER A 335 -6.58 -10.83 -18.83
N LEU A 336 -7.27 -9.80 -19.32
CA LEU A 336 -8.41 -9.98 -20.22
C LEU A 336 -7.87 -10.33 -21.60
N GLN A 337 -8.12 -11.55 -22.09
CA GLN A 337 -7.71 -11.95 -23.43
C GLN A 337 -8.41 -11.07 -24.48
N GLN A 338 -7.65 -10.18 -25.13
CA GLN A 338 -8.17 -9.27 -26.14
C GLN A 338 -7.47 -9.51 -27.48
N THR A 339 -8.26 -9.79 -28.51
CA THR A 339 -7.82 -9.75 -29.90
C THR A 339 -7.80 -8.32 -30.39
N SER A 340 -6.78 -7.91 -31.14
CA SER A 340 -6.69 -6.59 -31.77
C SER A 340 -7.84 -6.39 -32.77
N ILE A 341 -8.93 -5.77 -32.31
CA ILE A 341 -10.08 -5.40 -33.13
C ILE A 341 -9.96 -3.89 -33.42
N PRO A 342 -10.33 -3.41 -34.62
CA PRO A 342 -10.39 -1.98 -34.91
C PRO A 342 -11.30 -1.26 -33.89
N LEU A 343 -10.85 -0.12 -33.38
CA LEU A 343 -11.58 0.65 -32.38
C LEU A 343 -12.97 1.02 -32.90
N ASN A 344 -14.01 0.64 -32.15
CA ASN A 344 -15.38 1.02 -32.44
C ASN A 344 -15.68 2.41 -31.84
N GLU A 345 -15.52 3.46 -32.66
CA GLU A 345 -15.74 4.85 -32.23
C GLU A 345 -17.15 5.10 -31.66
N SER A 346 -18.19 4.47 -32.23
CA SER A 346 -19.57 4.62 -31.74
C SER A 346 -19.72 4.05 -30.34
N ALA A 347 -19.16 2.86 -30.09
CA ALA A 347 -19.19 2.26 -28.76
C ALA A 347 -18.41 3.08 -27.74
N LEU A 348 -17.31 3.73 -28.16
CA LEU A 348 -16.52 4.60 -27.29
C LEU A 348 -17.29 5.87 -26.91
N ILE A 349 -18.07 6.43 -27.84
CA ILE A 349 -18.96 7.56 -27.55
C ILE A 349 -20.02 7.15 -26.52
N ASP A 350 -20.71 6.02 -26.74
CA ASP A 350 -21.75 5.53 -25.82
C ASP A 350 -21.18 5.28 -24.41
N TYR A 351 -20.00 4.65 -24.34
CA TYR A 351 -19.29 4.43 -23.08
C TYR A 351 -18.97 5.74 -22.35
N ASN A 352 -18.46 6.75 -23.08
CA ASN A 352 -18.14 8.04 -22.47
C ASN A 352 -19.39 8.80 -22.00
N ILE A 353 -20.54 8.63 -22.65
CA ILE A 353 -21.82 9.21 -22.19
C ILE A 353 -22.23 8.61 -20.84
N GLU A 354 -22.22 7.27 -20.74
CA GLU A 354 -22.56 6.55 -19.51
C GLU A 354 -21.57 6.89 -18.37
N LEU A 355 -20.27 6.95 -18.70
CA LEU A 355 -19.19 7.32 -17.77
C LEU A 355 -19.36 8.74 -17.22
N ASN A 356 -19.65 9.72 -18.06
CA ASN A 356 -19.85 11.11 -17.64
C ASN A 356 -21.13 11.28 -16.79
N SER A 357 -22.20 10.55 -17.11
CA SER A 357 -23.44 10.58 -16.31
C SER A 357 -23.17 10.13 -14.86
N LEU A 358 -22.47 9.01 -14.67
CA LEU A 358 -22.12 8.49 -13.35
C LEU A 358 -21.06 9.36 -12.63
N ALA A 359 -20.17 10.02 -13.37
CA ALA A 359 -19.22 10.97 -12.81
C ALA A 359 -19.93 12.21 -12.22
N ASN A 360 -20.94 12.74 -12.91
CA ASN A 360 -21.74 13.88 -12.42
C ASN A 360 -22.46 13.53 -11.10
N VAL A 361 -22.98 12.31 -10.98
CA VAL A 361 -23.63 11.85 -9.75
C VAL A 361 -22.63 11.74 -8.60
N ARG A 362 -21.42 11.22 -8.83
CA ARG A 362 -20.36 11.16 -7.80
C ARG A 362 -19.88 12.55 -7.37
N ASP A 363 -19.72 13.47 -8.32
CA ASP A 363 -19.37 14.87 -8.06
C ASP A 363 -20.41 15.58 -7.18
N TYR A 364 -21.68 15.21 -7.31
CA TYR A 364 -22.75 15.68 -6.43
C TYR A 364 -22.71 15.00 -5.05
N LEU A 365 -22.60 13.67 -5.02
CA LEU A 365 -22.69 12.88 -3.77
C LEU A 365 -21.54 13.14 -2.79
N VAL A 366 -20.33 13.37 -3.30
CA VAL A 366 -19.16 13.63 -2.45
C VAL A 366 -19.36 14.84 -1.53
N THR A 367 -20.16 15.82 -1.94
CA THR A 367 -20.40 17.05 -1.16
C THR A 367 -20.99 16.77 0.23
N PHE A 368 -21.80 15.71 0.37
CA PHE A 368 -22.41 15.32 1.64
C PHE A 368 -21.42 14.70 2.65
N LEU A 369 -20.23 14.30 2.21
CA LEU A 369 -19.20 13.72 3.09
C LEU A 369 -18.25 14.78 3.68
N THR A 370 -18.19 15.97 3.07
CA THR A 370 -17.16 16.99 3.37
C THR A 370 -17.27 17.58 4.78
N ASN A 371 -18.48 17.72 5.32
CA ASN A 371 -18.74 18.43 6.58
C ASN A 371 -19.23 17.52 7.71
N LEU A 372 -19.07 16.21 7.58
CA LEU A 372 -19.43 15.28 8.63
C LEU A 372 -18.51 15.49 9.86
N LEU A 373 -19.04 15.37 11.08
CA LEU A 373 -18.20 15.44 12.27
C LEU A 373 -17.25 14.23 12.35
N ILE A 374 -16.16 14.30 13.11
CA ILE A 374 -15.30 13.14 13.40
C ILE A 374 -15.30 12.97 14.91
N THR A 375 -15.95 11.91 15.41
CA THR A 375 -16.25 11.76 16.84
C THR A 375 -15.52 10.60 17.51
N THR A 376 -15.37 9.47 16.83
CA THR A 376 -14.81 8.21 17.37
C THR A 376 -14.01 7.46 16.30
N SER A 377 -13.29 6.39 16.67
CA SER A 377 -12.67 5.47 15.71
C SER A 377 -13.70 4.91 14.74
N THR A 378 -14.87 4.52 15.22
CA THR A 378 -15.98 3.99 14.39
C THR A 378 -16.52 5.02 13.40
N SER A 379 -16.57 6.30 13.78
CA SER A 379 -16.90 7.40 12.88
C SER A 379 -15.86 7.55 11.75
N ILE A 380 -14.57 7.38 12.06
CA ILE A 380 -13.50 7.38 11.06
C ILE A 380 -13.67 6.19 10.09
N ILE A 381 -13.89 4.98 10.63
CA ILE A 381 -14.05 3.76 9.82
C ILE A 381 -15.26 3.89 8.89
N LEU A 382 -16.41 4.37 9.38
CA LEU A 382 -17.61 4.57 8.56
C LEU A 382 -17.35 5.52 7.41
N GLN A 383 -16.80 6.70 7.70
CA GLN A 383 -16.58 7.72 6.67
C GLN A 383 -15.50 7.31 5.68
N ALA A 384 -14.41 6.70 6.14
CA ALA A 384 -13.39 6.14 5.25
C ALA A 384 -13.99 5.06 4.34
N SER A 385 -14.87 4.20 4.87
CA SER A 385 -15.56 3.18 4.08
C SER A 385 -16.49 3.79 3.02
N SER A 386 -17.23 4.84 3.36
CA SER A 386 -18.05 5.58 2.38
C SER A 386 -17.20 6.21 1.27
N LEU A 387 -16.03 6.77 1.60
CA LEU A 387 -15.11 7.32 0.60
C LEU A 387 -14.53 6.23 -0.31
N VAL A 388 -14.16 5.06 0.24
CA VAL A 388 -13.67 3.92 -0.55
C VAL A 388 -14.71 3.47 -1.56
N GLN A 389 -15.97 3.30 -1.15
CA GLN A 389 -17.05 2.89 -2.05
C GLN A 389 -17.29 3.94 -3.15
N LEU A 390 -17.32 5.22 -2.79
CA LEU A 390 -17.54 6.32 -3.74
C LEU A 390 -16.39 6.43 -4.76
N THR A 391 -15.16 6.14 -4.36
CA THR A 391 -13.94 6.30 -5.19
C THR A 391 -13.47 5.03 -5.89
N GLN A 392 -14.16 3.90 -5.73
CA GLN A 392 -13.74 2.61 -6.27
C GLN A 392 -13.56 2.63 -7.81
N ILE A 393 -14.44 3.32 -8.53
CA ILE A 393 -14.37 3.49 -9.98
C ILE A 393 -13.61 4.77 -10.30
N THR A 394 -12.30 4.62 -10.49
CA THR A 394 -11.34 5.74 -10.54
C THR A 394 -11.51 6.63 -11.78
N ASN A 395 -12.03 6.10 -12.89
CA ASN A 395 -12.25 6.85 -14.13
C ASN A 395 -13.55 7.68 -14.13
N GLN A 396 -14.30 7.68 -13.03
CA GLN A 396 -15.53 8.49 -12.85
C GLN A 396 -15.36 9.58 -11.79
N LEU A 397 -14.12 9.87 -11.38
CA LEU A 397 -13.83 10.89 -10.37
C LEU A 397 -13.35 12.18 -11.05
N THR A 398 -14.17 13.21 -10.97
CA THR A 398 -13.83 14.56 -11.44
C THR A 398 -12.72 15.17 -10.59
N ARG A 399 -12.02 16.20 -11.11
CA ARG A 399 -11.02 16.95 -10.34
C ARG A 399 -11.58 17.53 -9.04
N ASN A 400 -12.82 18.00 -9.06
CA ASN A 400 -13.50 18.49 -7.86
C ASN A 400 -13.75 17.36 -6.85
N THR A 401 -14.22 16.20 -7.30
CA THR A 401 -14.37 15.02 -6.45
C THR A 401 -13.03 14.61 -5.83
N LEU A 402 -11.97 14.55 -6.64
CA LEU A 402 -10.63 14.18 -6.19
C LEU A 402 -10.09 15.14 -5.13
N MET A 403 -10.26 16.45 -5.32
CA MET A 403 -9.88 17.45 -4.33
C MET A 403 -10.65 17.27 -3.01
N LEU A 404 -11.97 17.14 -3.07
CA LEU A 404 -12.82 16.99 -1.87
C LEU A 404 -12.52 15.69 -1.12
N VAL A 405 -12.37 14.57 -1.83
CA VAL A 405 -12.03 13.27 -1.21
C VAL A 405 -10.61 13.27 -0.68
N SER A 406 -9.64 13.87 -1.37
CA SER A 406 -8.24 13.97 -0.89
C SER A 406 -8.15 14.74 0.42
N ASN A 407 -8.82 15.90 0.50
CA ASN A 407 -8.90 16.67 1.73
C ASN A 407 -9.57 15.88 2.85
N ARG A 408 -10.70 15.23 2.56
CA ARG A 408 -11.42 14.46 3.58
C ARG A 408 -10.64 13.24 4.07
N CYS A 409 -9.97 12.53 3.17
CA CYS A 409 -9.11 11.40 3.50
C CYS A 409 -7.93 11.83 4.39
N TYR A 410 -7.33 12.98 4.08
CA TYR A 410 -6.28 13.58 4.91
C TYR A 410 -6.76 13.99 6.31
N GLU A 411 -7.93 14.62 6.40
CA GLU A 411 -8.56 14.98 7.69
C GLU A 411 -8.81 13.74 8.57
N LEU A 412 -9.39 12.68 7.99
CA LEU A 412 -9.63 11.42 8.69
C LEU A 412 -8.32 10.75 9.14
N SER A 413 -7.28 10.78 8.31
CA SER A 413 -5.96 10.24 8.65
C SER A 413 -5.29 11.02 9.78
N THR A 414 -5.45 12.34 9.79
CA THR A 414 -4.97 13.21 10.86
C THR A 414 -5.73 12.95 12.16
N ALA A 415 -7.04 12.78 12.09
CA ALA A 415 -7.87 12.44 13.25
C ALA A 415 -7.49 11.07 13.83
N LEU A 416 -7.24 10.06 12.98
CA LEU A 416 -6.75 8.75 13.41
C LEU A 416 -5.40 8.88 14.13
N TYR A 417 -4.45 9.61 13.53
CA TYR A 417 -3.14 9.87 14.12
C TYR A 417 -3.20 10.73 15.41
N ALA A 418 -4.32 11.40 15.70
CA ALA A 418 -4.50 12.10 16.97
C ALA A 418 -4.99 11.17 18.10
N ILE A 419 -5.61 10.03 17.76
CA ILE A 419 -6.25 9.13 18.73
C ILE A 419 -5.65 7.70 18.75
N PHE A 420 -4.70 7.39 17.87
CA PHE A 420 -4.19 6.03 17.65
C PHE A 420 -3.62 5.34 18.90
N GLU A 421 -3.10 6.10 19.87
CA GLU A 421 -2.60 5.57 21.15
C GLU A 421 -3.73 5.13 22.11
N LYS A 422 -4.97 5.56 21.84
CA LYS A 422 -6.15 5.35 22.69
C LYS A 422 -7.16 4.35 22.12
N ILE A 423 -6.87 3.79 20.95
CA ILE A 423 -7.76 2.85 20.26
C ILE A 423 -7.08 1.49 20.16
N SER A 424 -7.86 0.44 19.94
CA SER A 424 -7.32 -0.89 19.73
C SER A 424 -6.58 -0.98 18.39
N TYR A 425 -5.65 -1.94 18.30
CA TYR A 425 -4.93 -2.22 17.05
C TYR A 425 -5.91 -2.55 15.91
N GLU A 426 -6.99 -3.29 16.18
CA GLU A 426 -7.97 -3.69 15.18
C GLU A 426 -8.70 -2.48 14.58
N ASP A 427 -9.04 -1.48 15.41
CA ASP A 427 -9.64 -0.23 14.94
C ASP A 427 -8.65 0.59 14.13
N ALA A 428 -7.41 0.70 14.62
CA ALA A 428 -6.34 1.39 13.90
C ALA A 428 -6.08 0.74 12.54
N GLN A 429 -6.04 -0.60 12.48
CA GLN A 429 -5.86 -1.39 11.26
C GLN A 429 -7.06 -1.23 10.32
N SER A 430 -8.29 -1.33 10.82
CA SER A 430 -9.50 -1.18 10.03
C SER A 430 -9.59 0.21 9.40
N ALA A 431 -9.41 1.26 10.20
CA ALA A 431 -9.40 2.64 9.72
C ALA A 431 -8.27 2.89 8.72
N SER A 432 -7.05 2.41 9.01
CA SER A 432 -5.91 2.58 8.12
C SER A 432 -6.12 1.88 6.79
N ASN A 433 -6.65 0.64 6.78
CA ASN A 433 -6.90 -0.10 5.55
C ASN A 433 -7.83 0.67 4.59
N GLN A 434 -8.94 1.22 5.12
CA GLN A 434 -9.86 2.02 4.32
C GLN A 434 -9.22 3.33 3.83
N LEU A 435 -8.42 4.00 4.66
CA LEU A 435 -7.77 5.26 4.29
C LEU A 435 -6.63 5.05 3.27
N PHE A 436 -5.87 3.95 3.36
CA PHE A 436 -4.90 3.57 2.33
C PHE A 436 -5.57 3.27 1.00
N GLN A 437 -6.70 2.55 1.00
CA GLN A 437 -7.46 2.27 -0.21
C GLN A 437 -8.01 3.56 -0.82
N CYS A 438 -8.56 4.46 0.00
CA CYS A 438 -9.00 5.78 -0.45
C CYS A 438 -7.84 6.57 -1.09
N ALA A 439 -6.69 6.64 -0.42
CA ALA A 439 -5.51 7.33 -0.95
C ALA A 439 -5.04 6.74 -2.30
N SER A 440 -5.07 5.43 -2.46
CA SER A 440 -4.71 4.77 -3.72
C SER A 440 -5.73 5.03 -4.84
N ASN A 441 -7.03 4.97 -4.54
CA ASN A 441 -8.08 5.29 -5.52
C ASN A 441 -7.90 6.70 -6.09
N ILE A 442 -7.65 7.68 -5.22
CA ILE A 442 -7.43 9.08 -5.60
C ILE A 442 -6.16 9.20 -6.46
N LEU A 443 -5.08 8.52 -6.08
CA LEU A 443 -3.82 8.53 -6.81
C LEU A 443 -3.96 7.94 -8.22
N ASN A 444 -4.64 6.80 -8.34
CA ASN A 444 -4.90 6.18 -9.64
C ASN A 444 -5.79 7.07 -10.52
N ALA A 445 -6.86 7.63 -9.94
CA ALA A 445 -7.81 8.47 -10.66
C ALA A 445 -7.19 9.77 -11.20
N VAL A 446 -6.33 10.44 -10.43
CA VAL A 446 -5.69 11.68 -10.90
C VAL A 446 -4.64 11.42 -12.00
N ASN A 447 -3.96 10.26 -11.94
CA ASN A 447 -2.89 9.90 -12.87
C ASN A 447 -3.41 9.24 -14.17
N GLY A 448 -4.54 8.54 -14.12
CA GLY A 448 -5.14 7.84 -15.27
C GLY A 448 -5.25 8.70 -16.54
N PRO A 449 -5.87 9.89 -16.50
CA PRO A 449 -5.99 10.76 -17.67
C PRO A 449 -4.65 11.27 -18.20
N LEU A 450 -3.70 11.55 -17.30
CA LEU A 450 -2.37 12.05 -17.67
C LEU A 450 -1.50 11.00 -18.36
N GLN A 451 -1.73 9.73 -18.02
CA GLN A 451 -1.07 8.57 -18.59
C GLN A 451 -1.83 7.94 -19.78
N GLY A 452 -2.95 8.54 -20.19
CA GLY A 452 -3.75 8.05 -21.32
C GLY A 452 -4.42 6.70 -21.06
N ARG A 453 -4.63 6.33 -19.80
CA ARG A 453 -5.28 5.07 -19.39
C ARG A 453 -6.78 5.24 -19.15
N THR A 454 -7.25 6.47 -19.04
CA THR A 454 -8.66 6.82 -18.84
C THR A 454 -8.97 8.10 -19.61
N SER A 455 -10.23 8.29 -20.00
CA SER A 455 -10.67 9.53 -20.65
C SER A 455 -10.68 10.71 -19.67
N THR A 456 -10.60 11.93 -20.23
CA THR A 456 -10.92 13.14 -19.49
C THR A 456 -12.44 13.28 -19.40
N LEU A 457 -12.94 13.63 -18.22
CA LEU A 457 -14.37 13.87 -17.99
C LEU A 457 -14.83 15.21 -18.59
N ASP A 458 -16.03 15.23 -19.16
CA ASP A 458 -16.62 16.40 -19.83
C ASP A 458 -16.79 17.56 -18.86
N LEU A 459 -17.23 17.28 -17.62
CA LEU A 459 -17.39 18.29 -16.59
C LEU A 459 -16.06 18.97 -16.24
N ASP A 460 -14.97 18.21 -16.23
CA ASP A 460 -13.63 18.72 -16.01
C ASP A 460 -13.13 19.50 -17.22
N TYR A 461 -13.38 19.02 -18.44
CA TYR A 461 -13.07 19.75 -19.66
C TYR A 461 -13.80 21.09 -19.72
N SER A 462 -15.09 21.13 -19.35
CA SER A 462 -15.89 22.35 -19.33
C SER A 462 -15.40 23.33 -18.26
N ARG A 463 -15.17 22.85 -17.02
CA ARG A 463 -14.66 23.66 -15.90
C ARG A 463 -13.29 24.27 -16.20
N ALA A 464 -12.39 23.53 -16.86
CA ALA A 464 -11.09 24.05 -17.27
C ALA A 464 -11.21 25.22 -18.25
N ASN A 465 -12.24 25.23 -19.08
CA ASN A 465 -12.44 26.19 -20.15
C ASN A 465 -13.50 27.27 -19.84
N MET A 466 -14.03 27.28 -18.62
CA MET A 466 -14.89 28.35 -18.13
C MET A 466 -14.04 29.56 -17.74
N VAL A 467 -14.43 30.75 -18.20
CA VAL A 467 -13.76 32.00 -17.83
C VAL A 467 -13.83 32.15 -16.30
N PRO A 468 -12.71 32.40 -15.60
CA PRO A 468 -12.73 32.58 -14.16
C PRO A 468 -13.68 33.73 -13.77
N THR A 469 -14.58 33.47 -12.83
CA THR A 469 -15.58 34.46 -12.40
C THR A 469 -15.09 35.35 -11.26
N ASP A 470 -14.08 34.90 -10.52
CA ASP A 470 -13.49 35.59 -9.39
C ASP A 470 -12.14 36.22 -9.77
N TYR A 471 -11.88 37.41 -9.24
CA TYR A 471 -10.63 38.16 -9.44
C TYR A 471 -9.47 37.47 -8.71
N ASP A 472 -8.98 36.36 -9.27
CA ASP A 472 -7.76 35.72 -8.79
C ASP A 472 -6.61 36.03 -9.75
N THR A 473 -5.68 36.85 -9.28
CA THR A 473 -4.62 37.42 -10.13
C THR A 473 -3.66 36.37 -10.68
N ASP A 474 -3.50 35.23 -10.01
CA ASP A 474 -2.66 34.13 -10.48
C ASP A 474 -3.36 33.30 -11.56
N LEU A 475 -4.65 33.00 -11.39
CA LEU A 475 -5.47 32.21 -12.30
C LEU A 475 -5.67 32.96 -13.62
N GLU A 476 -5.99 34.24 -13.58
CA GLU A 476 -6.10 35.10 -14.78
C GLU A 476 -4.75 35.27 -15.50
N SER A 477 -3.64 35.35 -14.76
CA SER A 477 -2.31 35.43 -15.37
C SER A 477 -1.94 34.15 -16.14
N ALA A 478 -2.34 32.99 -15.62
CA ALA A 478 -2.15 31.71 -16.30
C ALA A 478 -3.13 31.57 -17.47
N TRP A 479 -4.41 31.93 -17.28
CA TRP A 479 -5.47 31.82 -18.30
C TRP A 479 -5.22 32.68 -19.54
N SER A 480 -4.71 33.90 -19.33
CA SER A 480 -4.41 34.87 -20.39
C SER A 480 -3.11 34.56 -21.15
N ASN A 481 -2.26 33.66 -20.63
CA ASN A 481 -1.02 33.27 -21.27
C ASN A 481 -1.23 32.12 -22.27
N LEU A 482 -1.64 32.45 -23.50
CA LEU A 482 -1.87 31.48 -24.57
C LEU A 482 -0.64 30.62 -24.89
N ASN A 483 0.58 31.15 -24.69
CA ASN A 483 1.82 30.40 -24.92
C ASN A 483 2.00 29.25 -23.92
N LEU A 484 1.31 29.28 -22.78
CA LEU A 484 1.31 28.19 -21.80
C LEU A 484 0.57 26.96 -22.33
N PHE A 485 -0.36 27.17 -23.27
CA PHE A 485 -1.29 26.14 -23.75
C PHE A 485 -1.14 25.82 -25.24
N SER A 486 -0.29 26.53 -25.98
CA SER A 486 0.05 26.21 -27.36
C SER A 486 0.98 25.00 -27.44
N ASP A 487 0.85 24.18 -28.48
CA ASP A 487 1.83 23.12 -28.78
C ASP A 487 2.74 23.58 -29.93
N GLY A 488 3.95 24.03 -29.59
CA GLY A 488 4.87 24.67 -30.53
C GLY A 488 4.25 25.92 -31.16
N ASN A 489 3.89 25.83 -32.44
CA ASN A 489 3.25 26.91 -33.19
C ASN A 489 1.74 26.70 -33.39
N ASP A 490 1.14 25.68 -32.78
CA ASP A 490 -0.31 25.43 -32.85
C ASP A 490 -1.05 26.18 -31.74
N PHE A 491 -1.78 27.22 -32.16
CA PHE A 491 -2.65 28.05 -31.32
C PHE A 491 -4.14 27.82 -31.64
N SER A 492 -4.50 26.67 -32.21
CA SER A 492 -5.90 26.32 -32.43
C SER A 492 -6.66 26.21 -31.11
N THR A 493 -7.95 26.59 -31.12
CA THR A 493 -8.81 26.53 -29.94
C THR A 493 -8.84 25.12 -29.33
N THR A 494 -8.90 24.09 -30.17
CA THR A 494 -8.87 22.69 -29.74
C THR A 494 -7.61 22.31 -28.98
N THR A 495 -6.45 22.79 -29.43
CA THR A 495 -5.16 22.53 -28.78
C THR A 495 -5.07 23.26 -27.45
N ILE A 496 -5.48 24.54 -27.41
CA ILE A 496 -5.48 25.35 -26.19
C ILE A 496 -6.40 24.76 -25.12
N GLU A 497 -7.65 24.42 -25.47
CA GLU A 497 -8.62 23.88 -24.52
C GLU A 497 -8.18 22.52 -23.95
N LYS A 498 -7.63 21.65 -24.80
CA LYS A 498 -7.07 20.36 -24.39
C LYS A 498 -5.88 20.55 -23.44
N ASN A 499 -4.94 21.42 -23.79
CA ASN A 499 -3.73 21.65 -23.00
C ASN A 499 -4.03 22.36 -21.68
N ARG A 500 -5.06 23.22 -21.63
CA ARG A 500 -5.54 23.82 -20.39
C ARG A 500 -6.10 22.78 -19.44
N ASN A 501 -6.90 21.84 -19.94
CA ASN A 501 -7.39 20.73 -19.13
C ASN A 501 -6.24 19.86 -18.59
N ILE A 502 -5.27 19.51 -19.45
CA ILE A 502 -4.05 18.77 -19.03
C ILE A 502 -3.28 19.55 -17.97
N TYR A 503 -3.14 20.87 -18.11
CA TYR A 503 -2.45 21.73 -17.16
C TYR A 503 -3.08 21.64 -15.76
N TYR A 504 -4.40 21.82 -15.64
CA TYR A 504 -5.08 21.72 -14.35
C TYR A 504 -5.04 20.31 -13.76
N GLN A 505 -5.12 19.28 -14.61
CA GLN A 505 -4.95 17.89 -14.18
C GLN A 505 -3.55 17.65 -13.57
N LYS A 506 -2.49 18.17 -14.19
CA LYS A 506 -1.11 18.07 -13.68
C LYS A 506 -0.93 18.79 -12.35
N GLN A 507 -1.51 19.99 -12.19
CA GLN A 507 -1.46 20.73 -10.93
C GLN A 507 -2.10 19.93 -9.80
N LEU A 508 -3.30 19.39 -10.04
CA LEU A 508 -3.98 18.55 -9.06
C LEU A 508 -3.21 17.27 -8.75
N ALA A 509 -2.63 16.60 -9.76
CA ALA A 509 -1.82 15.40 -9.56
C ALA A 509 -0.61 15.67 -8.63
N ASN A 510 0.09 16.79 -8.82
CA ASN A 510 1.21 17.16 -7.95
C ASN A 510 0.77 17.41 -6.50
N GLN A 511 -0.36 18.10 -6.31
CA GLN A 511 -0.93 18.34 -4.98
C GLN A 511 -1.33 17.02 -4.30
N ILE A 512 -2.05 16.16 -5.01
CA ILE A 512 -2.51 14.86 -4.51
C ILE A 512 -1.33 13.93 -4.20
N ASN A 513 -0.30 13.87 -5.04
CA ASN A 513 0.90 13.06 -4.78
C ASN A 513 1.55 13.43 -3.43
N SER A 514 1.68 14.74 -3.17
CA SER A 514 2.22 15.25 -1.90
C SER A 514 1.31 14.90 -0.71
N GLN A 515 0.01 15.13 -0.85
CA GLN A 515 -0.96 14.86 0.22
C GLN A 515 -1.08 13.36 0.52
N VAL A 516 -1.10 12.49 -0.48
CA VAL A 516 -1.10 11.03 -0.33
C VAL A 516 0.16 10.53 0.38
N THR A 517 1.32 11.13 0.08
CA THR A 517 2.57 10.79 0.80
C THR A 517 2.45 11.10 2.30
N GLN A 518 1.82 12.23 2.65
CA GLN A 518 1.56 12.59 4.05
C GLN A 518 0.54 11.64 4.70
N ILE A 519 -0.56 11.31 4.01
CA ILE A 519 -1.55 10.32 4.46
C ILE A 519 -0.85 9.00 4.80
N ILE A 520 -0.07 8.45 3.87
CA ILE A 520 0.66 7.19 4.06
C ILE A 520 1.58 7.27 5.28
N SER A 521 2.28 8.39 5.48
CA SER A 521 3.15 8.60 6.64
C SER A 521 2.38 8.58 7.97
N LEU A 522 1.24 9.29 8.04
CA LEU A 522 0.36 9.32 9.22
C LEU A 522 -0.21 7.94 9.55
N LEU A 523 -0.72 7.24 8.55
CA LEU A 523 -1.30 5.90 8.72
C LEU A 523 -0.24 4.87 9.13
N THR A 524 0.92 4.88 8.46
CA THR A 524 2.05 4.00 8.82
C THR A 524 2.46 4.24 10.27
N SER A 525 2.59 5.51 10.67
CA SER A 525 2.96 5.88 12.04
C SER A 525 1.92 5.43 13.06
N SER A 526 0.63 5.52 12.71
CA SER A 526 -0.48 5.09 13.57
C SER A 526 -0.47 3.58 13.81
N LEU A 527 0.03 2.79 12.86
CA LEU A 527 0.14 1.34 12.98
C LEU A 527 1.46 0.88 13.59
N ASN A 528 2.57 1.57 13.30
CA ASN A 528 3.90 1.14 13.70
C ASN A 528 4.04 1.03 15.22
N ILE A 529 3.33 1.86 16.00
CA ILE A 529 3.37 1.79 17.46
C ILE A 529 2.79 0.50 18.04
N HIS A 530 1.95 -0.20 17.26
CA HIS A 530 1.33 -1.46 17.65
C HIS A 530 2.18 -2.67 17.23
N LEU A 531 3.30 -2.45 16.52
CA LEU A 531 4.17 -3.50 16.00
C LEU A 531 5.44 -3.64 16.83
N ASN A 532 5.71 -4.86 17.27
CA ASN A 532 6.96 -5.28 17.88
C ASN A 532 7.89 -5.93 16.87
N ILE A 533 9.16 -6.13 17.26
CA ILE A 533 10.15 -6.84 16.43
C ILE A 533 9.64 -8.23 16.05
N GLY A 534 9.62 -8.53 14.75
CA GLY A 534 9.12 -9.76 14.15
C GLY A 534 7.63 -9.75 13.80
N GLN A 535 6.91 -8.66 14.13
CA GLN A 535 5.49 -8.51 13.76
C GLN A 535 5.34 -7.70 12.47
N SER A 536 4.28 -8.01 11.74
CA SER A 536 3.88 -7.31 10.53
C SER A 536 2.40 -6.96 10.53
N SER A 537 2.07 -5.79 10.00
CA SER A 537 0.72 -5.45 9.55
C SER A 537 0.65 -5.54 8.04
N LEU A 538 -0.36 -6.24 7.53
CA LEU A 538 -0.61 -6.39 6.10
C LEU A 538 -1.94 -5.74 5.77
N MET A 539 -1.93 -4.88 4.76
CA MET A 539 -3.11 -4.30 4.14
C MET A 539 -3.09 -4.71 2.67
N ASN A 540 -4.05 -5.52 2.28
CA ASN A 540 -4.14 -6.08 0.94
C ASN A 540 -5.55 -5.83 0.40
N THR A 541 -5.65 -4.87 -0.51
CA THR A 541 -6.90 -4.51 -1.19
C THR A 541 -6.70 -4.66 -2.70
N SER A 542 -7.80 -4.63 -3.45
CA SER A 542 -7.75 -4.64 -4.91
C SER A 542 -7.08 -3.41 -5.51
N GLN A 543 -6.89 -2.34 -4.73
CA GLN A 543 -6.39 -1.04 -5.20
C GLN A 543 -5.06 -0.64 -4.56
N SER A 544 -4.63 -1.30 -3.48
CA SER A 544 -3.35 -1.03 -2.84
C SER A 544 -2.92 -2.22 -2.01
N PHE A 545 -1.62 -2.47 -1.99
CA PHE A 545 -1.00 -3.37 -1.03
C PHE A 545 0.07 -2.61 -0.26
N VAL A 546 0.00 -2.70 1.08
CA VAL A 546 0.95 -2.12 2.01
C VAL A 546 1.30 -3.18 3.05
N SER A 547 2.58 -3.44 3.22
CA SER A 547 3.11 -4.28 4.27
C SER A 547 4.03 -3.45 5.15
N LEU A 548 3.82 -3.52 6.46
CA LEU A 548 4.62 -2.85 7.47
C LEU A 548 5.17 -3.91 8.41
N GLU A 549 6.49 -4.00 8.57
CA GLU A 549 7.11 -5.02 9.41
C GLU A 549 8.22 -4.41 10.26
N THR A 550 8.20 -4.65 11.58
CA THR A 550 9.29 -4.21 12.46
C THR A 550 10.34 -5.33 12.57
N ILE A 551 11.58 -5.06 12.18
CA ILE A 551 12.66 -6.06 12.10
C ILE A 551 13.96 -5.54 12.70
N SER A 552 14.91 -6.45 12.92
CA SER A 552 16.29 -6.08 13.21
C SER A 552 17.04 -5.74 11.91
N ILE A 553 18.02 -4.83 11.97
CA ILE A 553 18.86 -4.47 10.82
C ILE A 553 19.60 -5.70 10.26
N GLN A 554 20.00 -6.64 11.12
CA GLN A 554 20.68 -7.88 10.70
C GLN A 554 19.80 -8.74 9.79
N SER A 555 18.47 -8.68 9.96
CA SER A 555 17.49 -9.42 9.17
C SER A 555 17.24 -8.85 7.76
N LEU A 556 17.93 -7.77 7.37
CA LEU A 556 17.86 -7.20 6.02
C LEU A 556 18.80 -7.88 5.01
N LYS A 557 19.87 -8.51 5.47
CA LYS A 557 20.89 -9.10 4.59
C LYS A 557 20.31 -10.26 3.79
N ASP A 558 20.49 -10.23 2.46
CA ASP A 558 19.97 -11.24 1.51
C ASP A 558 18.46 -11.49 1.66
N ARG A 559 17.71 -10.45 2.08
CA ARG A 559 16.28 -10.57 2.35
C ARG A 559 15.50 -10.44 1.05
N LEU A 560 14.62 -11.41 0.81
CA LEU A 560 13.60 -11.33 -0.22
C LEU A 560 12.28 -10.81 0.37
N VAL A 561 11.83 -9.65 -0.10
CA VAL A 561 10.53 -9.04 0.23
C VAL A 561 9.59 -9.28 -0.95
N LYS A 562 8.61 -10.17 -0.77
CA LYS A 562 7.59 -10.44 -1.78
C LYS A 562 6.37 -9.56 -1.56
N GLN A 563 5.80 -9.07 -2.65
CA GLN A 563 4.54 -8.34 -2.70
C GLN A 563 3.51 -9.13 -3.54
N VAL A 564 2.41 -8.48 -3.96
CA VAL A 564 1.41 -9.05 -4.86
C VAL A 564 1.87 -9.00 -6.33
N GLN A 565 1.28 -9.84 -7.20
CA GLN A 565 1.56 -9.87 -8.66
C GLN A 565 3.06 -9.98 -9.02
N ASN A 566 3.78 -10.93 -8.42
CA ASN A 566 5.23 -11.18 -8.62
C ASN A 566 6.18 -10.04 -8.24
N ALA A 567 5.67 -8.87 -7.81
CA ALA A 567 6.52 -7.79 -7.36
C ALA A 567 7.40 -8.23 -6.19
N GLN A 568 8.69 -7.94 -6.27
CA GLN A 568 9.65 -8.35 -5.26
C GLN A 568 10.84 -7.39 -5.16
N PHE A 569 11.40 -7.30 -3.96
CA PHE A 569 12.68 -6.67 -3.67
C PHE A 569 13.62 -7.73 -3.09
N HIS A 570 14.80 -7.87 -3.67
CA HIS A 570 15.87 -8.69 -3.13
C HIS A 570 16.99 -7.77 -2.65
N ILE A 571 17.12 -7.66 -1.33
CA ILE A 571 18.10 -6.81 -0.67
C ILE A 571 19.46 -7.53 -0.66
N PRO A 572 20.55 -6.89 -1.09
CA PRO A 572 21.86 -7.52 -1.14
C PRO A 572 22.44 -7.81 0.26
N SER A 573 23.41 -8.72 0.34
CA SER A 573 24.20 -9.00 1.55
C SER A 573 24.99 -7.80 2.09
N SER A 574 25.40 -6.88 1.21
CA SER A 574 26.24 -5.73 1.53
C SER A 574 25.55 -4.42 1.15
N PHE A 575 25.37 -3.52 2.12
CA PHE A 575 24.79 -2.19 1.93
C PHE A 575 25.26 -1.23 3.02
N ILE A 576 25.01 0.06 2.80
CA ILE A 576 25.30 1.15 3.74
C ILE A 576 23.98 1.69 4.31
N LEU A 577 23.89 1.78 5.63
CA LEU A 577 22.80 2.40 6.38
C LEU A 577 23.35 3.46 7.32
N ASN A 578 22.66 4.61 7.42
CA ASN A 578 22.99 5.69 8.34
C ASN A 578 22.40 5.48 9.75
N THR A 579 22.39 4.25 10.26
CA THR A 579 21.85 3.91 11.59
C THR A 579 22.78 2.97 12.36
N THR A 580 22.65 2.98 13.70
CA THR A 580 23.44 2.12 14.59
C THR A 580 22.97 0.67 14.49
N SER A 581 23.91 -0.29 14.47
CA SER A 581 23.65 -1.72 14.20
C SER A 581 22.65 -2.44 15.12
N ASN A 582 22.27 -1.86 16.26
CA ASN A 582 21.43 -2.52 17.27
C ASN A 582 19.99 -1.98 17.35
N SER A 583 19.59 -1.04 16.47
CA SER A 583 18.22 -0.51 16.46
C SER A 583 17.26 -1.42 15.70
N SER A 584 16.02 -1.52 16.18
CA SER A 584 14.91 -2.00 15.36
C SER A 584 14.57 -0.97 14.29
N ILE A 585 14.13 -1.45 13.13
CA ILE A 585 13.67 -0.64 12.01
C ILE A 585 12.30 -1.13 11.56
N SER A 586 11.51 -0.26 10.98
CA SER A 586 10.25 -0.61 10.33
C SER A 586 10.44 -0.60 8.82
N LEU A 587 10.24 -1.76 8.20
CA LEU A 587 10.25 -1.96 6.77
C LEU A 587 8.85 -1.72 6.23
N ARG A 588 8.68 -0.71 5.38
CA ARG A 588 7.40 -0.41 4.71
C ARG A 588 7.53 -0.70 3.22
N SER A 589 6.71 -1.62 2.74
CA SER A 589 6.64 -2.10 1.37
C SER A 589 5.27 -1.79 0.79
N LYS A 590 5.21 -1.17 -0.40
CA LYS A 590 3.93 -0.76 -1.03
C LYS A 590 3.94 -1.02 -2.54
N ILE A 591 2.76 -1.31 -3.09
CA ILE A 591 2.50 -1.36 -4.54
C ILE A 591 1.18 -0.66 -4.87
N ASP A 592 1.20 0.10 -5.96
CA ASP A 592 0.07 0.82 -6.53
C ASP A 592 -0.25 0.33 -7.95
N PRO A 593 -1.54 0.27 -8.35
CA PRO A 593 -2.00 -0.14 -9.67
C PRO A 593 -1.39 0.66 -10.83
N LEU A 594 -1.15 1.96 -10.63
CA LEU A 594 -0.61 2.82 -11.67
C LEU A 594 0.57 3.60 -11.12
N ALA A 595 1.65 3.68 -11.90
CA ALA A 595 2.73 4.61 -11.61
C ALA A 595 2.22 6.06 -11.58
N SER A 596 2.79 6.92 -10.74
CA SER A 596 2.45 8.34 -10.76
C SER A 596 2.83 8.99 -12.09
N PHE A 597 2.07 10.00 -12.52
CA PHE A 597 2.46 10.85 -13.62
C PHE A 597 3.75 11.58 -13.26
N GLY A 598 4.71 11.54 -14.18
CA GLY A 598 5.94 12.33 -14.09
C GLY A 598 6.18 13.11 -15.38
N ASN A 599 7.42 13.49 -15.59
CA ASN A 599 7.89 14.16 -16.82
C ASN A 599 7.64 13.40 -18.14
N PHE A 600 7.34 12.09 -18.11
CA PHE A 600 7.15 11.26 -19.31
C PHE A 600 5.95 10.32 -19.19
N GLN A 601 5.42 9.87 -20.34
CA GLN A 601 4.31 8.91 -20.42
C GLN A 601 4.74 7.44 -20.43
N ASN A 602 6.04 7.15 -20.38
CA ASN A 602 6.56 5.79 -20.60
C ASN A 602 6.22 4.79 -19.47
N THR A 603 5.72 5.25 -18.32
CA THR A 603 5.35 4.39 -17.17
C THR A 603 3.86 4.02 -17.15
N ASN A 604 3.10 4.37 -18.18
CA ASN A 604 1.64 4.27 -18.21
C ASN A 604 1.08 2.84 -18.12
N LEU A 605 1.90 1.84 -18.45
CA LEU A 605 1.56 0.41 -18.37
C LEU A 605 2.24 -0.30 -17.20
N SER A 606 2.87 0.45 -16.28
CA SER A 606 3.57 -0.12 -15.14
C SER A 606 2.80 0.05 -13.84
N ARG A 607 2.88 -0.97 -12.98
CA ARG A 607 2.64 -0.80 -11.54
C ARG A 607 3.76 0.05 -10.93
N SER A 608 3.49 0.66 -9.79
CA SER A 608 4.52 1.33 -8.99
C SER A 608 4.80 0.52 -7.73
N ILE A 609 6.06 0.23 -7.45
CA ILE A 609 6.49 -0.47 -6.24
C ILE A 609 7.37 0.45 -5.41
N SER A 610 7.30 0.36 -4.08
CA SER A 610 8.16 1.13 -3.19
C SER A 610 8.56 0.33 -1.97
N LEU A 611 9.76 0.61 -1.48
CA LEU A 611 10.28 0.04 -0.24
C LEU A 611 11.03 1.15 0.50
N SER A 612 10.66 1.37 1.75
CA SER A 612 11.25 2.40 2.62
C SER A 612 11.58 1.79 3.98
N ILE A 613 12.67 2.27 4.59
CA ILE A 613 13.13 1.85 5.91
C ILE A 613 12.91 3.03 6.85
N ILE A 614 12.27 2.78 7.98
CA ILE A 614 11.91 3.80 8.96
C ILE A 614 12.61 3.49 10.28
N ASP A 615 13.23 4.49 10.90
CA ASP A 615 13.88 4.35 12.22
C ASP A 615 12.87 4.40 13.38
N GLN A 616 13.37 4.24 14.60
CA GLN A 616 12.57 4.32 15.83
C GLN A 616 11.97 5.72 16.07
N ASN A 617 12.59 6.76 15.49
CA ASN A 617 12.11 8.14 15.56
C ASN A 617 11.09 8.46 14.46
N ARG A 618 10.67 7.48 13.66
CA ARG A 618 9.74 7.60 12.52
C ARG A 618 10.31 8.39 11.33
N ASN A 619 11.63 8.48 11.22
CA ASN A 619 12.30 9.09 10.08
C ASN A 619 12.70 8.03 9.06
N GLU A 620 12.64 8.39 7.78
CA GLU A 620 13.13 7.53 6.71
C GLU A 620 14.65 7.44 6.74
N VAL A 621 15.18 6.23 6.62
CA VAL A 621 16.60 5.92 6.68
C VAL A 621 17.14 5.79 5.26
N SER A 622 18.17 6.55 4.95
CA SER A 622 18.89 6.42 3.68
C SER A 622 19.54 5.05 3.56
N PHE A 623 19.28 4.37 2.44
CA PHE A 623 19.86 3.08 2.08
C PHE A 623 20.64 3.21 0.78
N GLN A 624 21.87 2.67 0.75
CA GLN A 624 22.68 2.63 -0.47
C GLN A 624 23.32 1.25 -0.66
N ALA A 625 23.11 0.66 -1.84
CA ALA A 625 23.78 -0.55 -2.30
C ALA A 625 24.96 -0.23 -3.24
N HIS A 626 25.91 -1.15 -3.32
CA HIS A 626 27.02 -1.06 -4.26
C HIS A 626 26.58 -1.50 -5.66
N GLN A 627 27.18 -0.93 -6.70
CA GLN A 627 26.84 -1.27 -8.08
C GLN A 627 27.15 -2.73 -8.44
N ASP A 628 28.17 -3.32 -7.81
CA ASP A 628 28.55 -4.73 -7.97
C ASP A 628 27.62 -5.70 -7.22
N ASN A 629 26.81 -5.21 -6.29
CA ASN A 629 25.85 -5.99 -5.52
C ASN A 629 24.55 -5.16 -5.32
N PRO A 630 23.81 -4.90 -6.41
CA PRO A 630 22.66 -4.02 -6.40
C PRO A 630 21.44 -4.68 -5.75
N ILE A 631 20.45 -3.86 -5.44
CA ILE A 631 19.11 -4.31 -5.07
C ILE A 631 18.42 -4.81 -6.35
N GLN A 632 17.96 -6.04 -6.36
CA GLN A 632 17.22 -6.58 -7.49
C GLN A 632 15.72 -6.41 -7.23
N LEU A 633 15.02 -5.87 -8.22
CA LEU A 633 13.61 -5.49 -8.16
C LEU A 633 12.88 -6.16 -9.32
N ILE A 634 11.66 -6.66 -9.11
CA ILE A 634 10.75 -7.04 -10.20
C ILE A 634 9.53 -6.14 -10.13
N ILE A 635 9.27 -5.42 -11.23
CA ILE A 635 8.16 -4.49 -11.37
C ILE A 635 7.16 -5.10 -12.37
N PRO A 636 5.97 -5.52 -11.92
CA PRO A 636 4.95 -6.03 -12.81
C PRO A 636 4.36 -4.92 -13.68
N ARG A 637 3.97 -5.29 -14.90
CA ARG A 637 3.15 -4.46 -15.79
C ARG A 637 1.67 -4.67 -15.52
N ASP A 638 0.87 -3.76 -16.03
CA ASP A 638 -0.58 -3.91 -16.07
C ASP A 638 -0.95 -5.19 -16.86
N PRO A 639 -1.76 -6.10 -16.31
CA PRO A 639 -2.10 -7.37 -16.96
C PRO A 639 -2.92 -7.20 -18.24
N ASN A 640 -3.58 -6.05 -18.44
CA ASN A 640 -4.30 -5.74 -19.67
C ASN A 640 -3.39 -5.20 -20.77
N VAL A 641 -2.07 -5.16 -20.58
CA VAL A 641 -1.12 -4.74 -21.62
C VAL A 641 -1.30 -5.58 -22.89
N LEU A 642 -1.47 -4.89 -24.03
CA LEU A 642 -1.55 -5.56 -25.32
C LEU A 642 -0.15 -5.99 -25.76
N ILE A 643 0.08 -7.29 -25.79
CA ILE A 643 1.34 -7.86 -26.25
C ILE A 643 1.32 -7.95 -27.78
N PRO A 644 2.26 -7.29 -28.48
CA PRO A 644 2.35 -7.40 -29.94
C PRO A 644 2.59 -8.85 -30.38
N SER A 645 1.93 -9.30 -31.45
CA SER A 645 2.25 -10.59 -32.07
C SER A 645 3.68 -10.58 -32.65
N MET A 646 4.31 -11.75 -32.76
CA MET A 646 5.56 -11.84 -33.50
C MET A 646 5.30 -11.66 -35.00
N TYR A 647 6.20 -10.97 -35.70
CA TYR A 647 6.07 -10.72 -37.13
C TYR A 647 6.86 -11.78 -37.92
N LEU A 648 6.17 -12.50 -38.83
CA LEU A 648 6.78 -13.49 -39.69
C LEU A 648 7.71 -12.84 -40.73
N GLN A 649 8.97 -13.25 -40.74
CA GLN A 649 10.00 -12.83 -41.69
C GLN A 649 10.07 -13.81 -42.85
N ASN A 650 9.55 -13.41 -44.02
CA ASN A 650 9.51 -14.22 -45.24
C ASN A 650 10.84 -14.19 -46.01
N VAL A 651 11.90 -14.71 -45.39
CA VAL A 651 13.27 -14.72 -45.92
C VAL A 651 13.53 -15.82 -46.94
N THR A 652 12.72 -16.88 -46.98
CA THR A 652 12.87 -18.00 -47.93
C THR A 652 12.20 -17.76 -49.30
N SER A 653 11.17 -16.90 -49.35
CA SER A 653 10.30 -16.72 -50.53
C SER A 653 10.70 -15.55 -51.43
N ILE A 654 11.82 -14.88 -51.16
CA ILE A 654 12.32 -13.80 -52.02
C ILE A 654 12.85 -14.43 -53.32
N ASN A 655 11.98 -14.60 -54.31
CA ASN A 655 12.31 -15.11 -55.63
C ASN A 655 12.94 -14.00 -56.48
N SER A 656 14.27 -13.98 -56.63
CA SER A 656 15.03 -13.67 -57.86
C SER A 656 16.40 -13.05 -57.55
N THR A 657 17.50 -13.76 -57.82
CA THR A 657 18.89 -13.22 -57.94
C THR A 657 19.48 -12.41 -56.75
N LEU A 658 18.70 -12.14 -55.70
CA LEU A 658 19.00 -11.40 -54.48
C LEU A 658 19.05 -12.33 -53.24
N ASN A 659 18.92 -13.65 -53.42
CA ASN A 659 18.90 -14.69 -52.36
C ASN A 659 20.21 -14.83 -51.58
N ASN A 660 21.20 -14.01 -51.91
CA ASN A 660 22.52 -13.98 -51.32
C ASN A 660 22.64 -12.73 -50.44
N LEU A 661 21.83 -12.66 -49.38
CA LEU A 661 21.96 -11.63 -48.36
C LEU A 661 23.02 -12.08 -47.34
N LEU A 662 23.93 -11.19 -46.99
CA LEU A 662 24.88 -11.44 -45.91
C LEU A 662 24.15 -11.56 -44.56
N PHE A 663 23.18 -10.67 -44.34
CA PHE A 663 22.29 -10.62 -43.19
C PHE A 663 20.91 -10.13 -43.63
N ASN A 664 19.87 -10.58 -42.93
CA ASN A 664 18.58 -9.90 -42.94
C ASN A 664 18.64 -8.74 -41.92
N TYR A 665 18.76 -7.51 -42.41
CA TYR A 665 18.91 -6.32 -41.58
C TYR A 665 17.56 -5.72 -41.18
N HIS A 666 17.52 -5.22 -39.95
CA HIS A 666 16.37 -4.58 -39.32
C HIS A 666 16.79 -3.24 -38.73
N TYR A 667 15.87 -2.28 -38.75
CA TYR A 667 16.08 -0.94 -38.21
C TYR A 667 15.10 -0.68 -37.06
N ILE A 668 15.61 -0.20 -35.94
CA ILE A 668 14.81 0.24 -34.79
C ILE A 668 15.14 1.70 -34.50
N ASN A 669 14.11 2.53 -34.37
CA ASN A 669 14.26 3.86 -33.80
C ASN A 669 14.27 3.74 -32.27
N ILE A 670 15.37 4.16 -31.65
CA ILE A 670 15.55 4.16 -30.19
C ILE A 670 15.65 5.58 -29.63
N THR A 671 15.26 6.59 -30.42
CA THR A 671 15.26 7.99 -30.00
C THR A 671 14.30 8.16 -28.84
N SER A 672 14.85 8.29 -27.63
CA SER A 672 14.10 8.43 -26.39
C SER A 672 14.73 9.52 -25.53
N SER A 673 13.90 10.25 -24.79
CA SER A 673 14.35 11.23 -23.79
C SER A 673 15.01 10.55 -22.58
N LEU A 674 14.73 9.27 -22.36
CA LEU A 674 15.31 8.45 -21.30
C LEU A 674 15.97 7.19 -21.89
N PRO A 675 17.11 6.74 -21.34
CA PRO A 675 17.72 5.49 -21.74
C PRO A 675 16.78 4.30 -21.55
N ILE A 676 16.73 3.45 -22.57
CA ILE A 676 15.88 2.27 -22.64
C ILE A 676 16.73 1.05 -22.93
N SER A 677 16.30 -0.11 -22.45
CA SER A 677 16.81 -1.39 -22.93
C SER A 677 16.01 -1.84 -24.16
N VAL A 678 16.65 -2.63 -25.03
CA VAL A 678 16.02 -3.21 -26.22
C VAL A 678 16.05 -4.72 -26.11
N HIS A 679 14.89 -5.35 -26.24
CA HIS A 679 14.70 -6.79 -26.12
C HIS A 679 14.31 -7.39 -27.47
N PHE A 680 14.88 -8.55 -27.77
CA PHE A 680 14.69 -9.30 -29.00
C PHE A 680 14.18 -10.70 -28.67
N GLU A 681 13.06 -11.07 -29.28
CA GLU A 681 12.54 -12.45 -29.27
C GLU A 681 12.49 -12.97 -30.70
N ILE A 682 13.14 -14.12 -30.93
CA ILE A 682 13.16 -14.80 -32.24
C ILE A 682 12.60 -16.20 -32.05
N HIS A 683 11.47 -16.47 -32.69
CA HIS A 683 10.89 -17.81 -32.78
C HIS A 683 11.32 -18.46 -34.10
N SER A 684 12.10 -19.52 -34.00
CA SER A 684 12.55 -20.27 -35.17
C SER A 684 11.49 -21.27 -35.61
N LEU A 685 11.07 -21.24 -36.87
CA LEU A 685 10.18 -22.28 -37.42
C LEU A 685 10.89 -23.63 -37.61
N ASN A 686 12.21 -23.69 -37.41
CA ASN A 686 13.00 -24.92 -37.36
C ASN A 686 13.99 -24.84 -36.19
N THR A 687 13.68 -25.56 -35.10
CA THR A 687 14.45 -25.57 -33.85
C THR A 687 15.86 -26.15 -33.98
N ASN A 688 16.19 -26.82 -35.08
CA ASN A 688 17.53 -27.35 -35.33
C ASN A 688 18.50 -26.33 -35.96
N LEU A 689 18.02 -25.12 -36.28
CA LEU A 689 18.84 -24.08 -36.89
C LEU A 689 19.50 -23.21 -35.83
N ALA A 690 20.68 -22.70 -36.17
CA ALA A 690 21.40 -21.71 -35.41
C ALA A 690 21.48 -20.38 -36.17
N TYR A 691 21.50 -19.26 -35.45
CA TYR A 691 21.56 -17.93 -36.03
C TYR A 691 22.71 -17.10 -35.43
N LEU A 692 23.33 -16.27 -36.27
CA LEU A 692 24.23 -15.20 -35.87
C LEU A 692 23.45 -13.89 -35.84
N PHE A 693 23.51 -13.21 -34.70
CA PHE A 693 22.97 -11.88 -34.48
C PHE A 693 24.11 -10.88 -34.32
N ILE A 694 24.06 -9.77 -35.05
CA ILE A 694 25.01 -8.66 -34.94
C ILE A 694 24.24 -7.34 -34.87
N TYR A 695 24.78 -6.34 -34.17
CA TYR A 695 24.18 -5.02 -34.14
C TYR A 695 25.21 -3.89 -34.12
N LYS A 696 24.75 -2.71 -34.54
CA LYS A 696 25.47 -1.45 -34.46
C LYS A 696 24.49 -0.28 -34.30
N PHE A 697 24.88 0.71 -33.51
CA PHE A 697 24.14 1.95 -33.33
C PHE A 697 24.42 2.93 -34.47
N ASP A 698 23.36 3.62 -34.93
CA ASP A 698 23.38 4.69 -35.92
C ASP A 698 23.92 4.35 -37.32
N GLN A 699 24.45 3.14 -37.51
CA GLN A 699 25.08 2.65 -38.74
C GLN A 699 24.82 1.17 -38.93
N THR A 700 24.81 0.71 -40.18
CA THR A 700 24.66 -0.71 -40.50
C THR A 700 25.89 -1.49 -40.02
N PRO A 701 25.73 -2.60 -39.26
CA PRO A 701 26.86 -3.42 -38.86
C PRO A 701 27.46 -4.11 -40.10
N LEU A 702 28.78 -4.10 -40.23
CA LEU A 702 29.49 -4.71 -41.36
C LEU A 702 30.45 -5.77 -40.84
N LEU A 703 30.29 -7.00 -41.34
CA LEU A 703 31.11 -8.13 -40.94
C LEU A 703 32.38 -8.17 -41.80
N ASN A 704 33.45 -7.52 -41.35
CA ASN A 704 34.76 -7.58 -41.99
C ASN A 704 35.81 -8.23 -41.07
N SER A 705 37.08 -8.23 -41.47
CA SER A 705 38.19 -8.76 -40.66
C SER A 705 38.46 -8.02 -39.33
N SER A 706 37.69 -6.97 -39.02
CA SER A 706 37.85 -6.10 -37.84
C SER A 706 36.54 -6.02 -37.03
N ILE A 707 36.58 -6.41 -35.76
CA ILE A 707 35.45 -6.33 -34.81
C ILE A 707 34.96 -4.87 -34.59
N ASN A 708 35.75 -3.85 -34.94
CA ASN A 708 35.39 -2.44 -34.71
C ASN A 708 34.17 -1.93 -35.53
N LEU A 709 33.69 -2.70 -36.50
CA LEU A 709 32.50 -2.35 -37.31
C LEU A 709 31.20 -2.95 -36.78
N ILE A 710 31.23 -3.58 -35.59
CA ILE A 710 30.06 -4.05 -34.86
C ILE A 710 30.16 -3.57 -33.41
N ASP A 711 29.02 -3.27 -32.78
CA ASP A 711 28.99 -2.86 -31.38
C ASP A 711 28.74 -4.07 -30.45
N GLY A 712 28.04 -5.09 -30.96
CA GLY A 712 27.93 -6.39 -30.28
C GLY A 712 27.38 -7.48 -31.18
N TRP A 713 27.46 -8.73 -30.70
CA TRP A 713 26.99 -9.92 -31.40
C TRP A 713 26.67 -11.07 -30.44
N THR A 714 25.84 -12.01 -30.87
CA THR A 714 25.58 -13.26 -30.17
C THR A 714 25.24 -14.40 -31.14
N LEU A 715 25.32 -15.64 -30.64
CA LEU A 715 24.91 -16.84 -31.36
C LEU A 715 23.65 -17.42 -30.69
N PHE A 716 22.64 -17.65 -31.50
CA PHE A 716 21.44 -18.38 -31.11
C PHE A 716 21.59 -19.83 -31.58
N CYS A 717 22.15 -20.69 -30.73
CA CYS A 717 22.30 -22.11 -31.03
C CYS A 717 21.11 -22.91 -30.46
N PRO A 718 20.77 -24.10 -31.01
CA PRO A 718 19.65 -24.91 -30.54
C PRO A 718 19.61 -25.20 -29.02
N PHE A 719 20.76 -25.27 -28.34
CA PHE A 719 20.81 -25.47 -26.89
C PHE A 719 20.52 -24.19 -26.08
N ASN A 720 20.51 -23.00 -26.71
CA ASN A 720 20.06 -21.73 -26.13
C ASN A 720 18.53 -21.55 -26.22
N LEU A 721 17.80 -22.44 -26.91
CA LEU A 721 16.35 -22.37 -26.98
C LEU A 721 15.75 -22.50 -25.58
N THR A 722 14.88 -21.55 -25.26
CA THR A 722 14.06 -21.66 -24.05
C THR A 722 12.96 -22.70 -24.24
N ASN A 723 12.28 -23.09 -23.16
CA ASN A 723 11.19 -24.09 -23.22
C ASN A 723 10.04 -23.70 -24.15
N ASP A 724 9.94 -22.41 -24.52
CA ASP A 724 8.91 -21.88 -25.41
C ASP A 724 9.37 -21.80 -26.87
N ASP A 725 10.50 -22.45 -27.23
CA ASP A 725 11.12 -22.42 -28.56
C ASP A 725 11.53 -21.01 -29.05
N ILE A 726 11.75 -20.08 -28.11
CA ILE A 726 12.12 -18.69 -28.39
C ILE A 726 13.57 -18.43 -27.97
N TYR A 727 14.34 -17.81 -28.86
CA TYR A 727 15.63 -17.20 -28.56
C TYR A 727 15.43 -15.79 -28.03
N ARG A 728 16.15 -15.43 -26.95
CA ARG A 728 16.09 -14.10 -26.34
C ARG A 728 17.47 -13.45 -26.28
N TYR A 729 17.53 -12.18 -26.60
CA TYR A 729 18.71 -11.33 -26.40
C TYR A 729 18.24 -9.94 -26.00
N PHE A 730 19.03 -9.24 -25.19
CA PHE A 730 18.71 -7.87 -24.82
C PHE A 730 19.97 -7.01 -24.78
N ILE A 731 19.77 -5.72 -24.99
CA ILE A 731 20.76 -4.67 -24.85
C ILE A 731 20.31 -3.82 -23.67
N ASP A 732 21.16 -3.69 -22.65
CA ASP A 732 20.84 -2.92 -21.45
C ASP A 732 20.70 -1.41 -21.75
N ASN A 733 20.12 -0.69 -20.79
CA ASN A 733 19.86 0.75 -20.88
C ASN A 733 21.11 1.62 -20.67
N GLN A 734 22.30 1.06 -20.45
CA GLN A 734 23.56 1.83 -20.40
C GLN A 734 24.20 1.99 -21.77
N GLN A 735 23.87 1.11 -22.72
CA GLN A 735 24.44 1.12 -24.08
C GLN A 735 23.66 1.99 -25.08
N THR A 736 22.38 2.26 -24.83
CA THR A 736 21.52 3.07 -25.71
C THR A 736 21.59 4.60 -25.55
N PRO A 737 22.09 5.22 -24.45
CA PRO A 737 22.14 6.67 -24.32
C PRO A 737 22.91 7.35 -25.46
N GLY A 738 22.33 8.41 -26.05
CA GLY A 738 22.98 9.24 -27.06
C GLY A 738 22.87 8.71 -28.50
N HIS A 739 22.28 7.53 -28.69
CA HIS A 739 22.02 6.94 -30.00
C HIS A 739 20.58 7.21 -30.47
N GLN A 740 20.40 7.32 -31.80
CA GLN A 740 19.08 7.57 -32.39
C GLN A 740 18.47 6.29 -32.96
N SER A 741 19.32 5.39 -33.44
CA SER A 741 18.88 4.15 -34.08
C SER A 741 19.76 2.96 -33.74
N LEU A 742 19.16 1.78 -33.83
CA LEU A 742 19.82 0.50 -33.70
C LEU A 742 19.55 -0.31 -34.97
N ILE A 743 20.61 -0.71 -35.66
CA ILE A 743 20.54 -1.57 -36.84
C ILE A 743 21.14 -2.91 -36.46
N PHE A 744 20.37 -3.99 -36.66
CA PHE A 744 20.83 -5.35 -36.38
C PHE A 744 20.59 -6.27 -37.55
N GLY A 745 21.46 -7.26 -37.71
CA GLY A 745 21.40 -8.27 -38.74
C GLY A 745 21.24 -9.66 -38.13
N ILE A 746 20.38 -10.47 -38.73
CA ILE A 746 20.26 -11.90 -38.43
C ILE A 746 20.74 -12.70 -39.64
N ARG A 747 21.52 -13.76 -39.42
CA ARG A 747 21.97 -14.70 -40.46
C ARG A 747 21.88 -16.13 -39.94
N GLU A 748 21.35 -17.05 -40.73
CA GLU A 748 21.38 -18.49 -40.40
C GLU A 748 22.81 -19.05 -40.56
N LEU A 749 23.24 -19.92 -39.65
CA LEU A 749 24.55 -20.57 -39.70
C LEU A 749 24.50 -21.81 -40.60
N ASN A 750 25.57 -22.03 -41.38
CA ASN A 750 25.70 -23.25 -42.15
C ASN A 750 26.06 -24.46 -41.27
N SER A 751 25.96 -25.68 -41.80
CA SER A 751 26.22 -26.92 -41.03
C SER A 751 27.64 -27.01 -40.47
N THR A 752 28.63 -26.43 -41.15
CA THR A 752 30.03 -26.41 -40.67
C THR A 752 30.20 -25.41 -39.52
N GLU A 753 29.61 -24.22 -39.65
CA GLU A 753 29.59 -23.19 -38.61
C GLU A 753 28.84 -23.67 -37.38
N MET A 754 27.68 -24.30 -37.56
CA MET A 754 26.91 -24.89 -36.47
C MET A 754 27.71 -25.96 -35.72
N ASN A 755 28.42 -26.84 -36.43
CA ASN A 755 29.28 -27.84 -35.79
C ASN A 755 30.45 -27.19 -35.02
N ASN A 756 31.04 -26.13 -35.56
CA ASN A 756 32.20 -25.48 -34.98
C ASN A 756 31.86 -24.59 -33.77
N TYR A 757 30.72 -23.89 -33.82
CA TYR A 757 30.36 -22.87 -32.83
C TYR A 757 29.24 -23.30 -31.87
N CYS A 758 28.38 -24.25 -32.27
CA CYS A 758 27.21 -24.67 -31.47
C CYS A 758 27.27 -26.10 -30.90
N LEU A 759 28.16 -26.99 -31.35
CA LEU A 759 28.16 -28.40 -30.87
C LEU A 759 29.32 -28.75 -29.92
N ASN A 760 30.44 -28.01 -29.93
CA ASN A 760 31.59 -28.28 -29.06
C ASN A 760 31.50 -27.52 -27.73
N ASN A 761 30.85 -28.16 -26.74
CA ASN A 761 30.60 -27.63 -25.39
C ASN A 761 31.85 -27.28 -24.54
N SER A 762 33.08 -27.50 -25.03
CA SER A 762 34.32 -27.38 -24.24
C SER A 762 35.11 -26.08 -24.46
N SER A 763 34.71 -25.25 -25.41
CA SER A 763 35.13 -23.85 -25.51
C SER A 763 34.24 -23.19 -26.55
N ILE A 764 33.25 -22.40 -26.13
CA ILE A 764 32.64 -21.40 -27.01
C ILE A 764 33.81 -20.59 -27.54
N ASN A 765 34.22 -20.81 -28.79
CA ASN A 765 35.23 -19.99 -29.41
C ASN A 765 34.63 -18.58 -29.43
N THR A 766 35.17 -17.68 -28.60
CA THR A 766 34.80 -16.26 -28.48
C THR A 766 35.13 -15.47 -29.75
N SER A 767 35.45 -16.16 -30.85
CA SER A 767 35.68 -15.57 -32.16
C SER A 767 34.37 -15.51 -32.93
N LEU A 768 33.97 -14.30 -33.31
CA LEU A 768 32.89 -14.04 -34.26
C LEU A 768 33.05 -14.97 -35.48
N PRO A 769 31.98 -15.60 -36.01
CA PRO A 769 32.06 -16.33 -37.26
C PRO A 769 32.39 -15.36 -38.42
N ILE A 770 33.67 -15.23 -38.77
CA ILE A 770 34.16 -14.30 -39.80
C ILE A 770 34.03 -14.94 -41.19
N THR A 771 32.81 -15.15 -41.68
CA THR A 771 32.59 -15.50 -43.09
C THR A 771 31.71 -14.42 -43.71
N ASP A 772 32.33 -13.55 -44.52
CA ASP A 772 31.65 -12.53 -45.34
C ASP A 772 31.06 -13.16 -46.62
N GLU A 773 30.47 -14.35 -46.46
CA GLU A 773 29.83 -15.09 -47.54
C GLU A 773 28.32 -14.94 -47.44
N SER A 774 27.69 -14.65 -48.58
CA SER A 774 26.25 -14.58 -48.68
C SER A 774 25.60 -15.93 -48.37
N PHE A 775 24.51 -15.91 -47.60
CA PHE A 775 23.81 -17.12 -47.17
C PHE A 775 22.35 -17.11 -47.61
N THR A 776 21.82 -18.27 -47.98
CA THR A 776 20.40 -18.44 -48.31
C THR A 776 19.71 -19.12 -47.12
N PHE A 777 18.77 -18.40 -46.49
CA PHE A 777 17.96 -18.93 -45.40
C PHE A 777 17.19 -20.18 -45.84
N THR A 778 17.21 -21.21 -45.01
CA THR A 778 16.48 -22.46 -45.24
C THR A 778 15.11 -22.46 -44.57
N SER A 779 14.90 -21.60 -43.56
CA SER A 779 13.64 -21.43 -42.84
C SER A 779 13.30 -19.98 -42.61
N ASN A 780 12.00 -19.67 -42.59
CA ASN A 780 11.50 -18.41 -42.04
C ASN A 780 11.58 -18.42 -40.50
N TYR A 781 11.47 -17.25 -39.90
CA TYR A 781 11.43 -17.05 -38.46
C TYR A 781 10.45 -15.93 -38.11
N GLU A 782 9.97 -15.88 -36.88
CA GLU A 782 9.16 -14.78 -36.38
C GLU A 782 9.99 -13.93 -35.42
N LEU A 783 9.76 -12.61 -35.46
CA LEU A 783 10.54 -11.64 -34.71
C LEU A 783 9.62 -10.71 -33.93
N ARG A 784 9.95 -10.49 -32.65
CA ARG A 784 9.34 -9.46 -31.82
C ARG A 784 10.43 -8.64 -31.15
N ILE A 785 10.20 -7.34 -31.09
CA ILE A 785 11.11 -6.36 -30.50
C ILE A 785 10.28 -5.50 -29.56
N TYR A 786 10.78 -5.26 -28.35
CA TYR A 786 10.17 -4.34 -27.41
C TYR A 786 11.24 -3.63 -26.59
N THR A 787 10.87 -2.49 -26.03
CA THR A 787 11.75 -1.68 -25.19
C THR A 787 11.30 -1.76 -23.74
N SER A 788 12.23 -1.57 -22.81
CA SER A 788 11.84 -1.38 -21.41
C SER A 788 12.76 -0.44 -20.66
N GLY A 789 12.23 0.21 -19.63
CA GLY A 789 12.96 1.13 -18.76
C GLY A 789 12.76 0.85 -17.27
N CYS A 790 13.71 1.31 -16.47
CA CYS A 790 13.64 1.30 -15.01
C CYS A 790 13.78 2.73 -14.51
N TYR A 791 12.80 3.21 -13.76
CA TYR A 791 12.75 4.58 -13.29
C TYR A 791 12.40 4.67 -11.81
N TYR A 792 12.91 5.69 -11.15
CA TYR A 792 12.50 6.08 -9.81
C TYR A 792 11.91 7.49 -9.80
N LEU A 793 10.98 7.73 -8.88
CA LEU A 793 10.33 9.03 -8.74
C LEU A 793 11.14 9.89 -7.76
N ASP A 794 11.62 11.05 -8.22
CA ASP A 794 12.30 12.01 -7.35
C ASP A 794 11.32 12.85 -6.52
N ALA A 795 11.86 13.62 -5.57
CA ALA A 795 11.07 14.51 -4.70
C ALA A 795 10.30 15.62 -5.45
N ASN A 796 10.63 15.85 -6.73
CA ASN A 796 9.96 16.83 -7.59
C ASN A 796 8.94 16.16 -8.53
N ASN A 797 8.55 14.91 -8.27
CA ASN A 797 7.66 14.08 -9.11
C ASN A 797 8.18 13.87 -10.54
N ASN A 798 9.50 13.77 -10.72
CA ASN A 798 10.09 13.45 -12.02
C ASN A 798 10.67 12.04 -12.01
N TRP A 799 10.44 11.30 -13.09
CA TRP A 799 11.08 10.02 -13.30
C TRP A 799 12.55 10.24 -13.65
N LYS A 800 13.41 9.53 -12.92
CA LYS A 800 14.87 9.55 -13.02
C LYS A 800 15.38 8.12 -13.17
N LEU A 801 16.63 8.01 -13.64
CA LEU A 801 17.27 6.72 -13.93
C LEU A 801 18.59 6.51 -13.17
N ASP A 802 19.06 7.52 -12.43
CA ASP A 802 20.35 7.49 -11.78
C ASP A 802 20.44 6.30 -10.81
N GLY A 803 21.44 5.44 -11.04
CA GLY A 803 21.64 4.23 -10.24
C GLY A 803 20.71 3.06 -10.57
N LEU A 804 20.04 3.07 -11.73
CA LEU A 804 19.16 2.00 -12.23
C LEU A 804 19.66 1.36 -13.52
N ILE A 805 19.63 0.02 -13.57
CA ILE A 805 19.94 -0.78 -14.76
C ILE A 805 18.80 -1.77 -15.01
N VAL A 806 18.39 -1.95 -16.27
CA VAL A 806 17.43 -3.00 -16.65
C VAL A 806 18.14 -4.35 -16.68
N GLY A 807 17.59 -5.32 -15.96
CA GLY A 807 18.13 -6.67 -15.85
C GLY A 807 17.65 -7.62 -16.95
N SER A 808 18.37 -8.73 -17.08
CA SER A 808 18.18 -9.77 -18.11
C SER A 808 16.92 -10.63 -17.94
N LEU A 809 16.31 -10.65 -16.75
CA LEU A 809 15.08 -11.38 -16.46
C LEU A 809 13.82 -10.62 -16.89
N THR A 810 13.98 -9.39 -17.39
CA THR A 810 12.88 -8.63 -17.99
C THR A 810 12.21 -9.42 -19.11
N ASN A 811 10.89 -9.46 -19.09
CA ASN A 811 10.07 -10.15 -20.09
C ASN A 811 8.89 -9.26 -20.51
N LEU A 812 7.82 -9.83 -21.08
CA LEU A 812 6.64 -9.09 -21.56
C LEU A 812 5.68 -8.65 -20.44
N TYR A 813 5.74 -9.28 -19.27
CA TYR A 813 4.83 -9.06 -18.15
C TYR A 813 5.46 -8.27 -16.99
N GLU A 814 6.78 -8.27 -16.88
CA GLU A 814 7.49 -7.59 -15.79
C GLU A 814 8.86 -7.07 -16.24
N THR A 815 9.32 -6.03 -15.56
CA THR A 815 10.65 -5.45 -15.75
C THR A 815 11.52 -5.78 -14.54
N GLU A 816 12.71 -6.34 -14.79
CA GLU A 816 13.74 -6.48 -13.77
C GLU A 816 14.56 -5.20 -13.69
N CYS A 817 14.69 -4.64 -12.50
CA CYS A 817 15.51 -3.46 -12.25
C CYS A 817 16.58 -3.75 -11.20
N LEU A 818 17.80 -3.31 -11.47
CA LEU A 818 18.93 -3.34 -10.54
C LEU A 818 19.16 -1.92 -10.03
N SER A 819 18.98 -1.71 -8.73
CA SER A 819 19.04 -0.39 -8.09
C SER A 819 20.16 -0.27 -7.06
N THR A 820 20.70 0.93 -6.93
CA THR A 820 21.67 1.30 -5.88
C THR A 820 21.02 1.99 -4.67
N HIS A 821 19.73 2.27 -4.71
CA HIS A 821 18.99 2.97 -3.66
C HIS A 821 17.55 2.45 -3.50
N LEU A 822 16.85 2.90 -2.47
CA LEU A 822 15.46 2.56 -2.17
C LEU A 822 14.56 3.80 -2.24
N THR A 823 13.51 3.73 -3.06
CA THR A 823 12.50 4.78 -3.27
C THR A 823 11.19 4.15 -3.76
N SER A 824 10.40 4.91 -4.52
CA SER A 824 9.35 4.41 -5.42
C SER A 824 9.91 4.19 -6.82
N PHE A 825 9.55 3.07 -7.45
CA PHE A 825 10.02 2.62 -8.76
C PHE A 825 8.85 2.28 -9.68
N ALA A 826 9.06 2.49 -10.98
CA ALA A 826 8.19 2.03 -12.04
C ALA A 826 9.02 1.47 -13.20
N GLY A 827 8.46 0.50 -13.90
CA GLY A 827 8.91 0.10 -15.22
C GLY A 827 8.38 1.07 -16.27
N GLY A 828 8.98 1.03 -17.45
CA GLY A 828 8.38 1.59 -18.66
C GLY A 828 8.88 0.90 -19.90
#